data_AF-A0A098D5D4-F1
#
_entry.id   AF-A0A098D5D4-F1
#
_cell.length_a   1.000
_cell.length_b   1.000
_cell.length_c   1.000
_cell.angle_alpha   90.00
_cell.angle_beta   90.00
_cell.angle_gamma   90.00
#
_symmetry.space_group_name_H-M   'P 1'
#
loop_
_entity.id
_entity.type
_entity.pdbx_description
1 polymer ?
#
loop_
_entity_poly.entity_id
_entity_poly.type
_entity_poly.pdbx_seq_one_letter_code
_entity_poly.pdbx_strand_id
1 'polypeptide(L)'
;MEASETTTTIIPQQAHSLPPSPPSTAKPSRIGSFHDLQDIPSVDQSCLDSIKPYPLPPRCSSKSVLKEDLKTPDSFVERDPRLIRLTGVHPFNVEAPLSDLYDEGFLTSENLHYVRNHGHVPRCEDDEILDWEFEIDGLVETPIKMTVRDLINEYQQLTYPVTFVCAGNRRKEQNIVRKTKGFSWGAAGLSTALWTGVAIGDLLAAAKPKRGARYVCFEGADKLPNGYYGTSIKLNWCMDPNRGVMVAHRMNGKTLHPDHGKPVRLVIPGQIGGRSVKWLKKITVTQEPSDNWYHIYDNRVLPTMVSPEESADLPEVWKDEKYAIYDLSTNSAICYPAHQESVTLTNTSESYKVRGYAYGGGGRRITRVEITLDKGKSWRLANIRYHEDDYRNAPEGDTLYGGRVDMWWRETSFCWCLWDLEIPLDELRNADDIMMRAMDESMNIQPRDMYWSVLGMMNNPWFRIVIHKDDNALRFEHPTHPTLKNKGWMERVKEDGGNLTNGYWGEKAPGEVKEVVVKELEKQICLTNPHINREITIEELKAHEGEDEPWFVVNGEVYDGTPYLSGHPGGAASIFGAAGQDATEEFMAIHSENAKAMLPTYHIGTLNKESRAILSGDATATSDDSNREIFLQSKTWSKALLCKKMSISPDTKIFSFKLNHEGQKIGLPTGQHLMMRLRDPATREAIIRSYTPYSDGSDCGQLDILIKIYYDTPQRKGGAMTQALDSLPVGHWVDFKGPVGKFVYHGNGRCIISDRERRVRRFIMVCGGSGITPIRQVLRAVMQDPSDTTPCIVFNGNRSFQDILCKEELDNLEAANPSKCRIINALTDPPPDWSGIKGFVNQALVPEQMALPKPSGEGDELVLVCGPPPMVKAAEATFLGLGFKSDDMVFF
;
A
#
# COMPACT_ATOMS: atom_id res chain seq x y z
N MET A 1 -64.66 -47.56 13.86
CA MET A 1 -64.36 -47.69 15.29
C MET A 1 -63.51 -46.49 15.65
N GLU A 2 -64.19 -45.40 15.99
CA GLU A 2 -64.34 -44.85 17.38
C GLU A 2 -63.23 -43.81 17.60
N ALA A 3 -63.47 -42.49 17.63
CA ALA A 3 -64.35 -41.65 18.46
C ALA A 3 -63.90 -41.54 19.94
N SER A 4 -63.31 -40.40 20.32
CA SER A 4 -63.74 -39.47 21.40
C SER A 4 -62.65 -38.40 21.62
N GLU A 5 -62.86 -37.11 21.35
CA GLU A 5 -63.50 -36.08 22.22
C GLU A 5 -62.85 -35.97 23.61
N THR A 6 -61.94 -35.01 23.84
CA THR A 6 -62.11 -33.59 24.27
C THR A 6 -62.36 -33.38 25.77
N THR A 7 -61.48 -32.59 26.42
CA THR A 7 -61.93 -31.53 27.33
C THR A 7 -60.89 -30.40 27.46
N THR A 8 -61.43 -29.20 27.50
CA THR A 8 -60.82 -27.89 27.28
C THR A 8 -60.45 -27.23 28.60
N THR A 9 -59.44 -26.35 28.62
CA THR A 9 -59.39 -25.24 29.59
C THR A 9 -58.91 -23.98 28.88
N ILE A 10 -59.69 -22.91 29.06
CA ILE A 10 -59.62 -21.60 28.39
C ILE A 10 -58.64 -20.69 29.15
N ILE A 11 -57.83 -19.91 28.43
CA ILE A 11 -57.09 -18.75 28.97
C ILE A 11 -57.34 -17.52 28.06
N PRO A 12 -57.53 -16.31 28.62
CA PRO A 12 -58.01 -15.13 27.89
C PRO A 12 -56.90 -14.39 27.13
N GLN A 13 -57.29 -13.72 26.04
CA GLN A 13 -56.48 -12.74 25.31
C GLN A 13 -56.16 -11.52 26.19
N GLN A 14 -54.88 -11.18 26.32
CA GLN A 14 -54.41 -9.85 26.72
C GLN A 14 -53.57 -9.26 25.58
N ALA A 15 -53.93 -8.03 25.19
CA ALA A 15 -53.23 -7.23 24.22
C ALA A 15 -51.88 -6.76 24.79
N HIS A 16 -50.78 -7.09 24.11
CA HIS A 16 -49.46 -6.55 24.46
C HIS A 16 -49.24 -5.21 23.75
N SER A 17 -49.28 -4.14 24.54
CA SER A 17 -48.76 -2.82 24.19
C SER A 17 -47.24 -2.88 24.00
N LEU A 18 -46.76 -2.38 22.87
CA LEU A 18 -45.33 -2.16 22.61
C LEU A 18 -44.73 -1.15 23.62
N PRO A 19 -43.44 -1.27 23.98
CA PRO A 19 -42.76 -0.32 24.85
C PRO A 19 -42.59 1.07 24.18
N PRO A 20 -42.50 2.17 24.96
CA PRO A 20 -42.41 3.52 24.42
C PRO A 20 -41.04 3.80 23.76
N SER A 21 -41.08 4.51 22.64
CA SER A 21 -39.91 4.98 21.88
C SER A 21 -39.03 5.95 22.70
N PRO A 22 -37.69 5.92 22.53
CA PRO A 22 -36.76 6.85 23.20
C PRO A 22 -36.90 8.30 22.68
N PRO A 23 -36.52 9.32 23.48
CA PRO A 23 -36.66 10.73 23.13
C PRO A 23 -35.67 11.16 22.03
N SER A 24 -36.07 12.15 21.24
CA SER A 24 -35.34 12.66 20.09
C SER A 24 -34.04 13.39 20.47
N THR A 25 -32.93 13.02 19.82
CA THR A 25 -31.71 13.83 19.76
C THR A 25 -31.69 14.65 18.47
N ALA A 26 -31.37 15.93 18.63
CA ALA A 26 -31.37 16.93 17.57
C ALA A 26 -30.14 16.86 16.65
N LYS A 27 -30.43 16.91 15.34
CA LYS A 27 -29.60 17.26 14.16
C LYS A 27 -28.75 16.16 13.50
N PRO A 28 -28.67 16.14 12.14
CA PRO A 28 -28.50 14.91 11.39
C PRO A 28 -27.14 14.80 10.67
N SER A 29 -26.52 13.63 10.80
CA SER A 29 -25.54 13.09 9.85
C SER A 29 -26.28 12.69 8.57
N ARG A 30 -25.91 13.26 7.43
CA ARG A 30 -26.57 13.07 6.14
C ARG A 30 -26.55 11.59 5.70
N ILE A 31 -27.73 11.01 5.56
CA ILE A 31 -28.02 9.81 4.75
C ILE A 31 -28.82 10.30 3.54
N GLY A 32 -28.45 9.83 2.35
CA GLY A 32 -29.24 9.96 1.13
C GLY A 32 -29.61 8.58 0.60
N SER A 33 -30.73 8.04 1.08
CA SER A 33 -31.57 7.07 0.37
C SER A 33 -32.81 7.80 -0.11
N PHE A 34 -33.15 7.54 -1.37
CA PHE A 34 -34.16 8.19 -2.20
C PHE A 34 -35.58 8.17 -1.61
N HIS A 35 -36.21 9.34 -1.46
CA HIS A 35 -37.59 9.65 -1.89
C HIS A 35 -37.97 11.09 -1.47
N ASP A 36 -37.98 12.01 -2.43
CA ASP A 36 -39.02 13.02 -2.65
C ASP A 36 -38.59 13.93 -3.81
N LEU A 37 -39.20 13.70 -4.97
CA LEU A 37 -39.08 14.53 -6.17
C LEU A 37 -40.30 15.47 -6.21
N GLN A 38 -40.06 16.78 -6.20
CA GLN A 38 -40.86 17.76 -6.95
C GLN A 38 -40.08 19.07 -7.12
N ASP A 39 -40.02 19.53 -8.37
CA ASP A 39 -39.63 20.84 -8.90
C ASP A 39 -38.15 21.27 -8.97
N ILE A 40 -37.44 20.84 -10.04
CA ILE A 40 -36.31 21.58 -10.66
C ILE A 40 -36.38 21.43 -12.21
N PRO A 41 -36.04 22.48 -13.01
CA PRO A 41 -36.22 22.47 -14.46
C PRO A 41 -35.22 21.57 -15.21
N SER A 42 -35.63 21.21 -16.42
CA SER A 42 -35.13 20.19 -17.36
C SER A 42 -33.66 20.26 -17.82
N VAL A 43 -33.21 19.07 -18.27
CA VAL A 43 -32.08 18.70 -19.15
C VAL A 43 -30.87 18.14 -18.36
N ASP A 44 -30.41 16.89 -18.51
CA ASP A 44 -30.47 15.92 -19.61
C ASP A 44 -30.75 14.48 -19.11
N GLN A 45 -31.52 13.72 -19.87
CA GLN A 45 -32.31 12.56 -19.43
C GLN A 45 -31.85 11.28 -20.14
N SER A 46 -30.59 10.90 -19.92
CA SER A 46 -30.02 9.57 -20.18
C SER A 46 -28.83 9.38 -19.22
N CYS A 47 -28.79 8.50 -18.22
CA CYS A 47 -29.44 7.22 -17.95
C CYS A 47 -29.80 7.17 -16.46
N LEU A 48 -31.07 6.90 -16.14
CA LEU A 48 -31.47 6.42 -14.82
C LEU A 48 -30.90 5.00 -14.67
N ASP A 49 -29.65 4.88 -14.23
CA ASP A 49 -29.05 3.58 -13.95
C ASP A 49 -29.77 2.96 -12.75
N SER A 50 -30.42 1.82 -13.01
CA SER A 50 -31.08 0.95 -12.04
C SER A 50 -30.24 0.78 -10.77
N ILE A 51 -30.79 1.09 -9.59
CA ILE A 51 -30.16 0.73 -8.31
C ILE A 51 -30.09 -0.81 -8.29
N LYS A 52 -28.91 -1.37 -8.55
CA LYS A 52 -28.69 -2.82 -8.45
C LYS A 52 -28.94 -3.26 -7.00
N PRO A 53 -29.57 -4.43 -6.76
CA PRO A 53 -29.91 -4.88 -5.41
C PRO A 53 -28.71 -5.48 -4.64
N TYR A 54 -27.53 -5.48 -5.26
CA TYR A 54 -26.29 -6.03 -4.72
C TYR A 54 -25.16 -4.99 -4.79
N PRO A 55 -24.12 -5.10 -3.95
CA PRO A 55 -23.01 -4.16 -3.94
C PRO A 55 -22.32 -4.00 -5.30
N LEU A 56 -21.79 -2.80 -5.56
CA LEU A 56 -20.91 -2.53 -6.70
C LEU A 56 -19.52 -2.13 -6.21
N PRO A 57 -18.47 -2.31 -7.03
CA PRO A 57 -17.11 -2.02 -6.62
C PRO A 57 -16.95 -0.54 -6.18
N PRO A 58 -16.13 -0.27 -5.15
CA PRO A 58 -15.81 1.09 -4.76
C PRO A 58 -15.07 1.82 -5.89
N ARG A 59 -15.19 3.15 -5.91
CA ARG A 59 -14.49 3.98 -6.89
C ARG A 59 -12.98 3.92 -6.65
N CYS A 60 -12.23 3.59 -7.70
CA CYS A 60 -10.78 3.64 -7.67
C CYS A 60 -10.28 5.08 -7.88
N SER A 61 -9.29 5.51 -7.11
CA SER A 61 -8.51 6.71 -7.44
C SER A 61 -7.56 6.41 -8.60
N SER A 62 -7.10 7.44 -9.31
CA SER A 62 -6.03 7.27 -10.30
C SER A 62 -4.76 6.75 -9.63
N LYS A 63 -4.06 5.86 -10.33
CA LYS A 63 -2.73 5.35 -9.97
C LYS A 63 -1.75 5.82 -11.05
N SER A 64 -0.46 5.71 -10.77
CA SER A 64 0.60 5.95 -11.75
C SER A 64 1.71 4.94 -11.49
N VAL A 65 2.66 4.82 -12.42
CA VAL A 65 3.89 4.08 -12.15
C VAL A 65 4.63 4.78 -11.01
N LEU A 66 4.95 4.04 -9.95
CA LEU A 66 5.66 4.59 -8.79
C LEU A 66 7.16 4.68 -9.09
N LYS A 67 7.85 5.61 -8.41
CA LYS A 67 9.28 5.87 -8.65
C LYS A 67 10.14 4.62 -8.41
N GLU A 68 9.76 3.81 -7.44
CA GLU A 68 10.41 2.56 -7.08
C GLU A 68 10.31 1.53 -8.21
N ASP A 69 9.17 1.48 -8.92
CA ASP A 69 8.91 0.50 -9.97
C ASP A 69 9.64 0.85 -11.29
N LEU A 70 10.00 2.13 -11.52
CA LEU A 70 10.68 2.59 -12.75
C LEU A 70 12.00 1.88 -13.05
N LYS A 71 12.67 1.35 -12.03
CA LYS A 71 13.94 0.62 -12.17
C LYS A 71 13.77 -0.90 -12.23
N THR A 72 12.55 -1.38 -12.34
CA THR A 72 12.24 -2.81 -12.38
C THR A 72 11.75 -3.23 -13.76
N PRO A 73 11.72 -4.54 -14.06
CA PRO A 73 11.04 -5.03 -15.26
C PRO A 73 9.55 -4.63 -15.33
N ASP A 74 8.94 -4.26 -14.20
CA ASP A 74 7.54 -3.83 -14.09
C ASP A 74 7.38 -2.30 -14.23
N SER A 75 8.32 -1.60 -14.88
CA SER A 75 8.32 -0.12 -15.02
C SER A 75 7.13 0.47 -15.81
N PHE A 76 6.23 -0.38 -16.30
CA PHE A 76 5.02 -0.02 -17.04
C PHE A 76 3.74 -0.23 -16.20
N VAL A 77 3.86 -0.70 -14.95
CA VAL A 77 2.72 -1.09 -14.12
C VAL A 77 2.38 0.00 -13.11
N GLU A 78 1.13 0.48 -13.13
CA GLU A 78 0.63 1.50 -12.21
C GLU A 78 0.17 0.88 -10.88
N ARG A 79 0.64 1.41 -9.75
CA ARG A 79 0.39 0.80 -8.43
C ARG A 79 -0.06 1.84 -7.40
N ASP A 80 -0.93 1.44 -6.46
CA ASP A 80 -1.37 2.33 -5.39
C ASP A 80 -0.27 2.41 -4.32
N PRO A 81 0.20 3.61 -3.93
CA PRO A 81 1.27 3.76 -2.96
C PRO A 81 0.87 3.38 -1.52
N ARG A 82 -0.42 3.14 -1.24
CA ARG A 82 -0.89 2.65 0.07
C ARG A 82 -0.59 1.17 0.28
N LEU A 83 -0.38 0.40 -0.78
CA LEU A 83 -0.06 -1.02 -0.70
C LEU A 83 1.27 -1.23 0.03
N ILE A 84 1.30 -2.19 0.95
CA ILE A 84 2.47 -2.50 1.79
C ILE A 84 3.32 -3.54 1.06
N ARG A 85 4.55 -3.16 0.66
CA ARG A 85 5.51 -4.07 0.02
C ARG A 85 6.09 -5.10 0.99
N LEU A 86 6.04 -6.38 0.62
CA LEU A 86 6.40 -7.52 1.46
C LEU A 86 7.71 -8.20 1.04
N THR A 87 8.20 -7.91 -0.17
CA THR A 87 9.42 -8.51 -0.77
C THR A 87 10.33 -7.44 -1.38
N GLY A 88 10.38 -6.26 -0.76
CA GLY A 88 11.06 -5.10 -1.33
C GLY A 88 10.35 -4.57 -2.58
N VAL A 89 11.11 -3.98 -3.51
CA VAL A 89 10.53 -3.40 -4.73
C VAL A 89 10.04 -4.48 -5.70
N HIS A 90 10.82 -5.56 -5.87
CA HIS A 90 10.56 -6.62 -6.85
C HIS A 90 11.10 -8.00 -6.39
N PRO A 91 10.39 -9.12 -6.63
CA PRO A 91 9.06 -9.23 -7.25
C PRO A 91 7.97 -8.54 -6.45
N PHE A 92 6.91 -8.06 -7.11
CA PHE A 92 5.88 -7.27 -6.43
C PHE A 92 4.92 -8.17 -5.62
N ASN A 93 5.10 -8.19 -4.30
CA ASN A 93 4.18 -8.84 -3.37
C ASN A 93 3.72 -7.81 -2.33
N VAL A 94 2.41 -7.61 -2.25
CA VAL A 94 1.81 -6.56 -1.42
C VAL A 94 0.49 -6.98 -0.83
N GLU A 95 0.14 -6.37 0.31
CA GLU A 95 -1.20 -6.36 0.87
C GLU A 95 -1.64 -4.92 1.17
N ALA A 96 -2.95 -4.70 1.26
CA ALA A 96 -3.50 -3.44 1.75
C ALA A 96 -3.31 -3.31 3.27
N PRO A 97 -3.26 -2.09 3.82
CA PRO A 97 -3.50 -1.90 5.25
C PRO A 97 -4.83 -2.55 5.65
N LEU A 98 -4.86 -3.30 6.77
CA LEU A 98 -6.01 -4.13 7.13
C LEU A 98 -7.30 -3.33 7.36
N SER A 99 -7.19 -2.14 7.95
CA SER A 99 -8.32 -1.21 8.12
C SER A 99 -8.83 -0.70 6.77
N ASP A 100 -7.91 -0.28 5.89
CA ASP A 100 -8.26 0.25 4.57
C ASP A 100 -8.93 -0.82 3.70
N LEU A 101 -8.47 -2.08 3.79
CA LEU A 101 -9.12 -3.23 3.13
C LEU A 101 -10.56 -3.42 3.63
N TYR A 102 -10.76 -3.36 4.95
CA TYR A 102 -12.09 -3.52 5.53
C TYR A 102 -13.02 -2.36 5.16
N ASP A 103 -12.50 -1.13 5.12
CA ASP A 103 -13.28 0.08 4.86
C ASP A 103 -13.72 0.21 3.40
N GLU A 104 -13.12 -0.54 2.47
CA GLU A 104 -13.65 -0.70 1.10
C GLU A 104 -14.94 -1.55 1.05
N GLY A 105 -15.27 -2.24 2.13
CA GLY A 105 -16.49 -3.03 2.27
C GLY A 105 -16.41 -4.41 1.64
N PHE A 106 -17.51 -4.88 1.06
CA PHE A 106 -17.58 -6.24 0.54
C PHE A 106 -16.69 -6.49 -0.68
N LEU A 107 -16.57 -5.49 -1.57
CA LEU A 107 -15.73 -5.55 -2.77
C LEU A 107 -14.52 -4.64 -2.57
N THR A 108 -13.34 -5.20 -2.74
CA THR A 108 -12.06 -4.50 -2.76
C THR A 108 -11.88 -3.82 -4.12
N SER A 109 -11.43 -2.57 -4.12
CA SER A 109 -11.02 -1.85 -5.31
C SER A 109 -9.82 -2.56 -5.97
N GLU A 110 -9.64 -2.32 -7.27
CA GLU A 110 -8.41 -2.76 -7.96
C GLU A 110 -7.14 -2.10 -7.36
N ASN A 111 -7.28 -0.98 -6.65
CA ASN A 111 -6.16 -0.26 -6.05
C ASN A 111 -5.62 -0.95 -4.80
N LEU A 112 -6.49 -1.58 -4.01
CA LEU A 112 -6.10 -2.25 -2.76
C LEU A 112 -6.17 -3.77 -2.85
N HIS A 113 -6.49 -4.33 -4.01
CA HIS A 113 -6.46 -5.77 -4.20
C HIS A 113 -5.02 -6.29 -4.03
N TYR A 114 -4.81 -7.26 -3.15
CA TYR A 114 -3.48 -7.77 -2.86
C TYR A 114 -2.81 -8.33 -4.13
N VAL A 115 -1.48 -8.20 -4.24
CA VAL A 115 -0.72 -8.76 -5.36
C VAL A 115 0.26 -9.78 -4.83
N ARG A 116 0.29 -10.95 -5.49
CA ARG A 116 1.36 -11.93 -5.36
C ARG A 116 1.92 -12.19 -6.76
N ASN A 117 3.15 -11.76 -7.00
CA ASN A 117 3.92 -12.10 -8.21
C ASN A 117 5.16 -12.93 -7.80
N HIS A 118 5.38 -14.04 -8.49
CA HIS A 118 6.60 -14.86 -8.33
C HIS A 118 7.82 -14.26 -9.06
N GLY A 119 7.59 -13.41 -10.05
CA GLY A 119 8.61 -12.70 -10.83
C GLY A 119 8.04 -11.45 -11.48
N HIS A 120 8.53 -11.10 -12.67
CA HIS A 120 8.05 -9.94 -13.42
C HIS A 120 6.71 -10.19 -14.11
N VAL A 121 5.98 -9.09 -14.30
CA VAL A 121 4.68 -9.08 -14.97
C VAL A 121 4.92 -9.19 -16.49
N PRO A 122 4.33 -10.18 -17.18
CA PRO A 122 4.31 -10.23 -18.63
C PRO A 122 3.69 -8.97 -19.22
N ARG A 123 4.35 -8.42 -20.23
CA ARG A 123 3.86 -7.24 -20.95
C ARG A 123 2.84 -7.67 -22.01
N CYS A 124 1.70 -6.99 -22.02
CA CYS A 124 0.64 -7.12 -23.02
C CYS A 124 0.12 -5.71 -23.28
N GLU A 125 0.31 -5.22 -24.50
CA GLU A 125 -0.18 -3.91 -24.93
C GLU A 125 -1.71 -3.92 -25.08
N ASP A 126 -2.35 -2.74 -25.03
CA ASP A 126 -3.81 -2.64 -25.05
C ASP A 126 -4.44 -3.16 -26.36
N ASP A 127 -3.75 -2.97 -27.48
CA ASP A 127 -4.17 -3.46 -28.80
C ASP A 127 -3.99 -4.98 -28.97
N GLU A 128 -3.10 -5.59 -28.21
CA GLU A 128 -2.85 -7.04 -28.22
C GLU A 128 -3.85 -7.84 -27.38
N ILE A 129 -4.61 -7.19 -26.48
CA ILE A 129 -5.49 -7.85 -25.50
C ILE A 129 -6.42 -8.87 -26.16
N LEU A 130 -7.13 -8.46 -27.22
CA LEU A 130 -8.15 -9.28 -27.86
C LEU A 130 -7.55 -10.43 -28.67
N ASP A 131 -6.34 -10.26 -29.16
CA ASP A 131 -5.65 -11.22 -30.03
C ASP A 131 -4.72 -12.15 -29.22
N TRP A 132 -4.69 -11.99 -27.89
CA TRP A 132 -3.99 -12.90 -26.99
C TRP A 132 -4.55 -14.32 -27.11
N GLU A 133 -3.71 -15.24 -27.58
CA GLU A 133 -4.06 -16.65 -27.75
C GLU A 133 -3.74 -17.48 -26.50
N PHE A 134 -4.59 -18.46 -26.21
CA PHE A 134 -4.30 -19.57 -25.29
C PHE A 134 -4.92 -20.87 -25.83
N GLU A 135 -4.48 -22.01 -25.29
CA GLU A 135 -4.88 -23.32 -25.81
C GLU A 135 -5.39 -24.27 -24.73
N ILE A 136 -6.23 -25.21 -25.15
CA ILE A 136 -6.78 -26.32 -24.39
C ILE A 136 -6.33 -27.62 -25.07
N ASP A 137 -5.56 -28.44 -24.37
CA ASP A 137 -4.92 -29.63 -24.94
C ASP A 137 -4.82 -30.81 -23.94
N GLY A 138 -3.95 -31.78 -24.24
CA GLY A 138 -3.73 -32.97 -23.43
C GLY A 138 -4.71 -34.10 -23.72
N LEU A 139 -5.29 -34.69 -22.66
CA LEU A 139 -6.23 -35.80 -22.71
C LEU A 139 -7.65 -35.33 -23.12
N VAL A 140 -7.75 -34.75 -24.30
CA VAL A 140 -8.99 -34.27 -24.93
C VAL A 140 -9.17 -34.88 -26.32
N GLU A 141 -10.39 -34.99 -26.81
CA GLU A 141 -10.67 -35.42 -28.19
C GLU A 141 -10.44 -34.29 -29.20
N THR A 142 -10.78 -33.06 -28.81
CA THR A 142 -10.70 -31.87 -29.67
C THR A 142 -9.83 -30.82 -28.97
N PRO A 143 -8.51 -30.75 -29.24
CA PRO A 143 -7.71 -29.62 -28.80
C PRO A 143 -8.25 -28.31 -29.39
N ILE A 144 -8.22 -27.24 -28.61
CA ILE A 144 -8.76 -25.93 -29.01
C ILE A 144 -7.67 -24.87 -28.81
N LYS A 145 -7.46 -24.03 -29.82
CA LYS A 145 -6.68 -22.80 -29.70
C LYS A 145 -7.64 -21.64 -29.94
N MET A 146 -7.66 -20.65 -29.04
CA MET A 146 -8.59 -19.54 -29.11
C MET A 146 -7.95 -18.23 -28.62
N THR A 147 -8.48 -17.11 -29.10
CA THR A 147 -8.12 -15.77 -28.63
C THR A 147 -9.05 -15.31 -27.50
N VAL A 148 -8.66 -14.23 -26.79
CA VAL A 148 -9.58 -13.55 -25.84
C VAL A 148 -10.83 -13.02 -26.56
N ARG A 149 -10.71 -12.62 -27.83
CA ARG A 149 -11.86 -12.24 -28.68
C ARG A 149 -12.84 -13.39 -28.85
N ASP A 150 -12.36 -14.58 -29.16
CA ASP A 150 -13.20 -15.78 -29.32
C ASP A 150 -13.85 -16.15 -27.98
N LEU A 151 -13.11 -16.10 -26.88
CA LEU A 151 -13.62 -16.33 -25.53
C LEU A 151 -14.82 -15.41 -25.19
N ILE A 152 -14.74 -14.14 -25.58
CA ILE A 152 -15.79 -13.14 -25.33
C ILE A 152 -17.00 -13.33 -26.24
N ASN A 153 -16.76 -13.63 -27.53
CA ASN A 153 -17.81 -13.63 -28.55
C ASN A 153 -18.55 -14.97 -28.67
N GLU A 154 -17.88 -16.08 -28.42
CA GLU A 154 -18.41 -17.43 -28.68
C GLU A 154 -19.05 -18.08 -27.45
N TYR A 155 -18.73 -17.61 -26.24
CA TYR A 155 -19.16 -18.22 -24.99
C TYR A 155 -19.98 -17.27 -24.12
N GLN A 156 -20.90 -17.86 -23.34
CA GLN A 156 -21.71 -17.12 -22.37
C GLN A 156 -20.82 -16.51 -21.27
N GLN A 157 -20.90 -15.20 -21.13
CA GLN A 157 -20.22 -14.48 -20.06
C GLN A 157 -21.03 -14.55 -18.75
N LEU A 158 -20.33 -14.73 -17.63
CA LEU A 158 -20.86 -14.74 -16.27
C LEU A 158 -20.13 -13.67 -15.44
N THR A 159 -20.84 -13.07 -14.49
CA THR A 159 -20.26 -12.13 -13.50
C THR A 159 -20.68 -12.51 -12.09
N TYR A 160 -19.71 -12.79 -11.22
CA TYR A 160 -19.97 -13.01 -9.78
C TYR A 160 -18.78 -12.61 -8.90
N PRO A 161 -19.03 -12.29 -7.62
CA PRO A 161 -17.98 -11.95 -6.69
C PRO A 161 -17.21 -13.20 -6.25
N VAL A 162 -15.90 -13.04 -6.07
CA VAL A 162 -15.01 -14.10 -5.54
C VAL A 162 -14.01 -13.47 -4.60
N THR A 163 -13.83 -14.07 -3.41
CA THR A 163 -12.72 -13.73 -2.51
C THR A 163 -11.49 -14.52 -2.89
N PHE A 164 -10.41 -13.82 -3.20
CA PHE A 164 -9.07 -14.37 -3.33
C PHE A 164 -8.34 -14.30 -2.00
N VAL A 165 -7.63 -15.38 -1.67
CA VAL A 165 -6.81 -15.46 -0.46
C VAL A 165 -5.47 -16.09 -0.83
N CYS A 166 -4.37 -15.42 -0.50
CA CYS A 166 -3.04 -16.01 -0.59
C CYS A 166 -2.90 -17.15 0.43
N ALA A 167 -2.30 -18.29 0.03
CA ALA A 167 -1.95 -19.35 0.97
C ALA A 167 -1.06 -18.84 2.13
N GLY A 168 -0.29 -17.77 1.88
CA GLY A 168 0.57 -17.12 2.86
C GLY A 168 -0.12 -16.13 3.80
N ASN A 169 -1.42 -15.86 3.66
CA ASN A 169 -2.13 -14.94 4.56
C ASN A 169 -1.87 -15.32 6.04
N ARG A 170 -1.61 -14.33 6.89
CA ARG A 170 -1.21 -14.47 8.30
C ARG A 170 0.13 -15.19 8.55
N ARG A 171 1.01 -15.32 7.56
CA ARG A 171 2.33 -15.98 7.71
C ARG A 171 3.23 -15.31 8.74
N LYS A 172 3.14 -13.98 8.92
CA LYS A 172 4.02 -13.25 9.86
C LYS A 172 3.89 -13.81 11.28
N GLU A 173 2.67 -14.18 11.70
CA GLU A 173 2.43 -14.81 13.02
C GLU A 173 3.28 -16.08 13.20
N GLN A 174 3.35 -16.95 12.18
CA GLN A 174 4.22 -18.14 12.24
C GLN A 174 5.69 -17.76 12.26
N ASN A 175 6.11 -16.79 11.44
CA ASN A 175 7.49 -16.30 11.39
C ASN A 175 7.99 -15.74 12.73
N ILE A 176 7.11 -15.14 13.54
CA ILE A 176 7.49 -14.68 14.89
C ILE A 176 7.71 -15.87 15.83
N VAL A 177 6.87 -16.91 15.78
CA VAL A 177 7.07 -18.13 16.57
C VAL A 177 8.38 -18.82 16.17
N ARG A 178 8.51 -19.15 14.89
CA ARG A 178 9.72 -19.75 14.30
C ARG A 178 9.79 -19.35 12.82
N LYS A 179 10.95 -18.83 12.39
CA LYS A 179 11.13 -18.36 11.01
C LYS A 179 10.86 -19.49 10.00
N THR A 180 9.98 -19.23 9.05
CA THR A 180 9.63 -20.12 7.93
C THR A 180 10.46 -19.76 6.68
N LYS A 181 10.33 -20.53 5.59
CA LYS A 181 10.94 -20.19 4.28
C LYS A 181 10.22 -19.05 3.54
N GLY A 182 9.02 -18.67 3.98
CA GLY A 182 8.20 -17.66 3.30
C GLY A 182 8.35 -16.25 3.89
N PHE A 183 8.25 -15.24 3.02
CA PHE A 183 8.16 -13.83 3.44
C PHE A 183 6.86 -13.54 4.20
N SER A 184 6.89 -12.53 5.07
CA SER A 184 5.82 -12.23 6.01
C SER A 184 4.62 -11.55 5.36
N TRP A 185 3.44 -12.17 5.45
CA TRP A 185 2.13 -11.51 5.25
C TRP A 185 1.51 -11.20 6.61
N GLY A 186 0.86 -10.05 6.72
CA GLY A 186 -0.14 -9.75 7.74
C GLY A 186 -1.46 -10.47 7.45
N ALA A 187 -2.56 -9.92 7.97
CA ALA A 187 -3.89 -10.49 7.83
C ALA A 187 -4.69 -9.91 6.66
N ALA A 188 -4.05 -9.23 5.70
CA ALA A 188 -4.68 -8.61 4.53
C ALA A 188 -4.19 -9.25 3.21
N GLY A 189 -3.62 -10.46 3.26
CA GLY A 189 -3.29 -11.28 2.08
C GLY A 189 -4.53 -11.88 1.40
N LEU A 190 -5.59 -11.10 1.26
CA LEU A 190 -6.87 -11.46 0.66
C LEU A 190 -7.59 -10.22 0.13
N SER A 191 -8.49 -10.40 -0.83
CA SER A 191 -9.32 -9.33 -1.41
C SER A 191 -10.50 -9.94 -2.16
N THR A 192 -11.60 -9.21 -2.30
CA THR A 192 -12.81 -9.69 -2.98
C THR A 192 -13.12 -8.80 -4.18
N ALA A 193 -13.40 -9.39 -5.34
CA ALA A 193 -13.73 -8.62 -6.54
C ALA A 193 -14.82 -9.32 -7.36
N LEU A 194 -15.49 -8.55 -8.20
CA LEU A 194 -16.34 -9.10 -9.26
C LEU A 194 -15.47 -9.55 -10.43
N TRP A 195 -15.67 -10.77 -10.89
CA TRP A 195 -14.95 -11.31 -12.02
C TRP A 195 -15.93 -11.58 -13.16
N THR A 196 -15.56 -11.16 -14.38
CA THR A 196 -16.35 -11.45 -15.58
C THR A 196 -15.55 -12.33 -16.54
N GLY A 197 -16.17 -13.42 -16.98
CA GLY A 197 -15.54 -14.43 -17.81
C GLY A 197 -16.45 -15.60 -18.15
N VAL A 198 -15.84 -16.69 -18.60
CA VAL A 198 -16.53 -17.91 -19.05
C VAL A 198 -16.30 -19.02 -18.04
N ALA A 199 -17.35 -19.80 -17.74
CA ALA A 199 -17.22 -21.00 -16.94
C ALA A 199 -16.28 -22.00 -17.63
N ILE A 200 -15.22 -22.45 -16.94
CA ILE A 200 -14.23 -23.34 -17.57
C ILE A 200 -14.85 -24.67 -18.02
N GLY A 201 -15.92 -25.12 -17.36
CA GLY A 201 -16.65 -26.33 -17.72
C GLY A 201 -17.17 -26.30 -19.16
N ASP A 202 -17.58 -25.13 -19.67
CA ASP A 202 -18.06 -24.98 -21.05
C ASP A 202 -16.91 -25.14 -22.05
N LEU A 203 -15.75 -24.55 -21.74
CA LEU A 203 -14.53 -24.68 -22.54
C LEU A 203 -14.03 -26.13 -22.58
N LEU A 204 -14.02 -26.81 -21.43
CA LEU A 204 -13.62 -28.20 -21.33
C LEU A 204 -14.63 -29.12 -22.02
N ALA A 205 -15.94 -28.88 -21.89
CA ALA A 205 -16.96 -29.64 -22.60
C ALA A 205 -16.79 -29.56 -24.12
N ALA A 206 -16.43 -28.39 -24.66
CA ALA A 206 -16.10 -28.22 -26.07
C ALA A 206 -14.87 -29.04 -26.49
N ALA A 207 -13.84 -29.12 -25.63
CA ALA A 207 -12.64 -29.91 -25.88
C ALA A 207 -12.85 -31.43 -25.75
N LYS A 208 -13.90 -31.87 -25.02
CA LYS A 208 -14.27 -33.28 -24.77
C LYS A 208 -13.16 -34.08 -24.08
N PRO A 209 -13.03 -33.99 -22.74
CA PRO A 209 -12.01 -34.72 -21.98
C PRO A 209 -12.16 -36.23 -22.14
N LYS A 210 -11.05 -36.93 -22.38
CA LYS A 210 -11.00 -38.38 -22.57
C LYS A 210 -11.15 -39.13 -21.25
N ARG A 211 -11.67 -40.35 -21.32
CA ARG A 211 -11.72 -41.27 -20.17
C ARG A 211 -10.30 -41.48 -19.61
N GLY A 212 -10.16 -41.34 -18.30
CA GLY A 212 -8.87 -41.41 -17.60
C GLY A 212 -8.31 -40.05 -17.17
N ALA A 213 -8.80 -38.96 -17.77
CA ALA A 213 -8.49 -37.61 -17.29
C ALA A 213 -9.02 -37.37 -15.86
N ARG A 214 -8.21 -36.71 -15.03
CA ARG A 214 -8.50 -36.44 -13.61
C ARG A 214 -8.15 -35.01 -13.19
N TYR A 215 -7.21 -34.38 -13.87
CA TYR A 215 -6.69 -33.06 -13.53
C TYR A 215 -6.71 -32.13 -14.75
N VAL A 216 -6.67 -30.84 -14.48
CA VAL A 216 -6.48 -29.78 -15.46
C VAL A 216 -5.31 -28.95 -14.97
N CYS A 217 -4.23 -28.96 -15.73
CA CYS A 217 -3.03 -28.17 -15.52
C CYS A 217 -3.16 -26.82 -16.23
N PHE A 218 -2.61 -25.78 -15.61
CA PHE A 218 -2.65 -24.41 -16.11
C PHE A 218 -1.23 -23.86 -16.12
N GLU A 219 -0.91 -23.07 -17.15
CA GLU A 219 0.40 -22.41 -17.30
C GLU A 219 0.19 -20.94 -17.67
N GLY A 220 0.91 -20.05 -16.99
CA GLY A 220 0.96 -18.61 -17.25
C GLY A 220 2.05 -18.22 -18.24
N ALA A 221 2.09 -16.95 -18.63
CA ALA A 221 3.12 -16.39 -19.51
C ALA A 221 4.36 -15.85 -18.77
N ASP A 222 4.37 -15.84 -17.45
CA ASP A 222 5.44 -15.30 -16.63
C ASP A 222 6.67 -16.21 -16.64
N LYS A 223 7.83 -15.64 -17.00
CA LYS A 223 9.10 -16.35 -17.06
C LYS A 223 9.81 -16.23 -15.73
N LEU A 224 9.90 -17.33 -15.00
CA LEU A 224 10.50 -17.42 -13.68
C LEU A 224 11.77 -18.30 -13.71
N PRO A 225 12.60 -18.29 -12.64
CA PRO A 225 13.84 -19.08 -12.62
C PRO A 225 13.66 -20.58 -12.85
N ASN A 226 12.52 -21.15 -12.42
CA ASN A 226 12.21 -22.58 -12.57
C ASN A 226 11.18 -22.86 -13.68
N GLY A 227 11.12 -22.00 -14.69
CA GLY A 227 10.18 -22.11 -15.82
C GLY A 227 8.97 -21.19 -15.67
N TYR A 228 7.91 -21.49 -16.42
CA TYR A 228 6.65 -20.75 -16.31
C TYR A 228 5.90 -21.13 -15.04
N TYR A 229 5.14 -20.19 -14.47
CA TYR A 229 4.25 -20.55 -13.36
C TYR A 229 3.18 -21.52 -13.84
N GLY A 230 3.08 -22.67 -13.17
CA GLY A 230 2.08 -23.66 -13.49
C GLY A 230 1.63 -24.48 -12.29
N THR A 231 0.40 -24.99 -12.36
CA THR A 231 -0.24 -25.80 -11.31
C THR A 231 -1.47 -26.49 -11.89
N SER A 232 -2.09 -27.41 -11.16
CA SER A 232 -3.35 -28.03 -11.54
C SER A 232 -4.47 -27.85 -10.53
N ILE A 233 -5.71 -28.12 -10.96
CA ILE A 233 -6.83 -28.53 -10.10
C ILE A 233 -7.48 -29.81 -10.65
N LYS A 234 -8.42 -30.38 -9.89
CA LYS A 234 -9.13 -31.60 -10.30
C LYS A 234 -10.15 -31.29 -11.40
N LEU A 235 -10.21 -32.14 -12.43
CA LEU A 235 -11.12 -32.01 -13.56
C LEU A 235 -12.58 -32.01 -13.12
N ASN A 236 -12.97 -32.84 -12.15
CA ASN A 236 -14.35 -32.85 -11.66
C ASN A 236 -14.75 -31.51 -11.02
N TRP A 237 -13.80 -30.75 -10.47
CA TRP A 237 -14.07 -29.42 -9.92
C TRP A 237 -14.21 -28.37 -11.02
N CYS A 238 -13.45 -28.47 -12.11
CA CYS A 238 -13.63 -27.62 -13.28
C CYS A 238 -15.01 -27.82 -13.94
N MET A 239 -15.51 -29.06 -13.93
CA MET A 239 -16.80 -29.43 -14.53
C MET A 239 -17.99 -29.22 -13.59
N ASP A 240 -17.75 -28.99 -12.29
CA ASP A 240 -18.82 -28.77 -11.32
C ASP A 240 -19.27 -27.30 -11.39
N PRO A 241 -20.49 -27.02 -11.88
CA PRO A 241 -20.94 -25.67 -12.02
C PRO A 241 -21.00 -24.99 -10.65
N ASN A 242 -21.26 -25.68 -9.53
CA ASN A 242 -21.28 -25.09 -8.18
C ASN A 242 -19.93 -24.53 -7.75
N ARG A 243 -18.81 -25.00 -8.28
CA ARG A 243 -17.48 -24.47 -7.92
C ARG A 243 -17.11 -23.16 -8.59
N GLY A 244 -17.85 -22.76 -9.63
CA GLY A 244 -17.71 -21.43 -10.24
C GLY A 244 -16.31 -21.13 -10.78
N VAL A 245 -15.61 -22.14 -11.31
CA VAL A 245 -14.28 -21.93 -11.91
C VAL A 245 -14.46 -21.21 -13.24
N MET A 246 -13.76 -20.10 -13.44
CA MET A 246 -13.88 -19.29 -14.66
C MET A 246 -12.53 -18.89 -15.27
N VAL A 247 -12.54 -18.70 -16.58
CA VAL A 247 -11.51 -17.97 -17.32
C VAL A 247 -11.99 -16.53 -17.49
N ALA A 248 -11.37 -15.61 -16.76
CA ALA A 248 -11.79 -14.21 -16.62
C ALA A 248 -10.94 -13.25 -17.44
N HIS A 249 -11.60 -12.23 -18.01
CA HIS A 249 -10.95 -11.12 -18.76
C HIS A 249 -11.24 -9.74 -18.14
N ARG A 250 -12.12 -9.67 -17.13
CA ARG A 250 -12.38 -8.44 -16.37
C ARG A 250 -12.41 -8.68 -14.87
N MET A 251 -12.08 -7.62 -14.15
CA MET A 251 -12.14 -7.49 -12.70
C MET A 251 -12.81 -6.15 -12.37
N ASN A 252 -13.85 -6.19 -11.54
CA ASN A 252 -14.65 -5.01 -11.16
C ASN A 252 -15.14 -4.18 -12.36
N GLY A 253 -15.47 -4.86 -13.46
CA GLY A 253 -15.99 -4.25 -14.69
C GLY A 253 -14.93 -3.66 -15.63
N LYS A 254 -13.66 -3.63 -15.22
CA LYS A 254 -12.53 -3.16 -16.02
C LYS A 254 -11.76 -4.33 -16.60
N THR A 255 -11.05 -4.11 -17.71
CA THR A 255 -9.98 -5.00 -18.18
C THR A 255 -9.03 -5.33 -17.03
N LEU A 256 -8.53 -6.56 -16.97
CA LEU A 256 -7.56 -6.95 -15.95
C LEU A 256 -6.35 -6.00 -15.94
N HIS A 257 -6.00 -5.54 -14.74
CA HIS A 257 -4.74 -4.86 -14.48
C HIS A 257 -3.55 -5.82 -14.70
N PRO A 258 -2.36 -5.36 -15.15
CA PRO A 258 -1.19 -6.21 -15.37
C PRO A 258 -0.84 -7.12 -14.18
N ASP A 259 -0.81 -6.59 -12.94
CA ASP A 259 -0.56 -7.38 -11.72
C ASP A 259 -1.60 -8.49 -11.44
N HIS A 260 -2.79 -8.36 -12.03
CA HIS A 260 -3.91 -9.28 -11.84
C HIS A 260 -4.15 -10.19 -13.05
N GLY A 261 -3.25 -10.22 -14.03
CA GLY A 261 -3.27 -11.23 -15.09
C GLY A 261 -3.72 -10.75 -16.47
N LYS A 262 -3.55 -9.46 -16.80
CA LYS A 262 -3.84 -8.92 -18.14
C LYS A 262 -3.23 -9.78 -19.26
N PRO A 263 -3.99 -10.25 -20.26
CA PRO A 263 -5.40 -9.94 -20.53
C PRO A 263 -6.39 -10.97 -19.98
N VAL A 264 -5.95 -12.18 -19.64
CA VAL A 264 -6.82 -13.29 -19.23
C VAL A 264 -6.19 -14.12 -18.10
N ARG A 265 -7.02 -14.54 -17.15
CA ARG A 265 -6.60 -15.37 -16.02
C ARG A 265 -7.61 -16.46 -15.67
N LEU A 266 -7.18 -17.41 -14.88
CA LEU A 266 -8.07 -18.30 -14.14
C LEU A 266 -8.52 -17.66 -12.82
N VAL A 267 -9.77 -17.92 -12.42
CA VAL A 267 -10.37 -17.55 -11.13
C VAL A 267 -11.04 -18.78 -10.56
N ILE A 268 -10.61 -19.20 -9.35
CA ILE A 268 -11.09 -20.42 -8.70
C ILE A 268 -11.65 -20.09 -7.31
N PRO A 269 -12.99 -19.99 -7.17
CA PRO A 269 -13.62 -19.74 -5.88
C PRO A 269 -13.28 -20.77 -4.80
N GLY A 270 -13.11 -20.30 -3.56
CA GLY A 270 -12.89 -21.15 -2.39
C GLY A 270 -11.53 -21.85 -2.34
N GLN A 271 -10.61 -21.59 -3.28
CA GLN A 271 -9.24 -22.12 -3.28
C GLN A 271 -8.21 -21.03 -3.03
N ILE A 272 -7.00 -21.42 -2.66
CA ILE A 272 -5.89 -20.49 -2.56
C ILE A 272 -5.62 -19.80 -3.90
N GLY A 273 -5.25 -18.52 -3.84
CA GLY A 273 -4.93 -17.71 -5.02
C GLY A 273 -3.82 -18.30 -5.89
N GLY A 274 -2.93 -19.14 -5.31
CA GLY A 274 -1.89 -19.86 -6.05
C GLY A 274 -2.43 -20.80 -7.13
N ARG A 275 -3.68 -21.28 -7.06
CA ARG A 275 -4.28 -22.09 -8.12
C ARG A 275 -4.90 -21.26 -9.24
N SER A 276 -5.21 -19.99 -8.97
CA SER A 276 -5.79 -19.04 -9.94
C SER A 276 -4.70 -18.43 -10.83
N VAL A 277 -4.18 -19.21 -11.79
CA VAL A 277 -3.08 -18.81 -12.68
C VAL A 277 -3.38 -17.52 -13.45
N LYS A 278 -2.43 -16.59 -13.47
CA LYS A 278 -2.48 -15.31 -14.20
C LYS A 278 -1.83 -15.45 -15.58
N TRP A 279 -2.15 -14.50 -16.48
CA TRP A 279 -1.53 -14.41 -17.81
C TRP A 279 -1.64 -15.74 -18.57
N LEU A 280 -2.84 -16.31 -18.58
CA LEU A 280 -3.07 -17.72 -18.95
C LEU A 280 -2.66 -18.00 -20.40
N LYS A 281 -1.90 -19.08 -20.60
CA LYS A 281 -1.46 -19.56 -21.93
C LYS A 281 -1.90 -20.97 -22.25
N LYS A 282 -1.98 -21.87 -21.25
CA LYS A 282 -2.37 -23.26 -21.47
C LYS A 282 -3.35 -23.78 -20.42
N ILE A 283 -4.25 -24.64 -20.88
CA ILE A 283 -5.19 -25.44 -20.11
C ILE A 283 -5.04 -26.91 -20.56
N THR A 284 -4.20 -27.68 -19.89
CA THR A 284 -3.85 -29.04 -20.30
C THR A 284 -4.57 -30.07 -19.44
N VAL A 285 -5.41 -30.91 -20.06
CA VAL A 285 -6.11 -31.98 -19.34
C VAL A 285 -5.18 -33.18 -19.16
N THR A 286 -5.03 -33.66 -17.92
CA THR A 286 -4.05 -34.71 -17.57
C THR A 286 -4.67 -35.80 -16.69
N GLN A 287 -3.98 -36.93 -16.61
CA GLN A 287 -4.34 -38.02 -15.68
C GLN A 287 -3.81 -37.77 -14.26
N GLU A 288 -2.64 -37.14 -14.14
CA GLU A 288 -1.97 -36.86 -12.87
C GLU A 288 -1.93 -35.35 -12.61
N PRO A 289 -1.70 -34.90 -11.35
CA PRO A 289 -1.46 -33.49 -11.03
C PRO A 289 -0.29 -32.90 -11.83
N SER A 290 -0.19 -31.58 -11.85
CA SER A 290 0.89 -30.88 -12.50
C SER A 290 2.25 -31.27 -11.90
N ASP A 291 3.21 -31.55 -12.77
CA ASP A 291 4.62 -31.78 -12.42
C ASP A 291 5.44 -30.48 -12.42
N ASN A 292 4.79 -29.32 -12.60
CA ASN A 292 5.45 -28.02 -12.59
C ASN A 292 6.12 -27.76 -11.24
N TRP A 293 7.32 -27.16 -11.28
CA TRP A 293 8.13 -26.88 -10.10
C TRP A 293 7.36 -26.10 -9.02
N TYR A 294 6.55 -25.11 -9.42
CA TYR A 294 5.74 -24.30 -8.50
C TYR A 294 4.54 -25.05 -7.91
N HIS A 295 4.10 -26.15 -8.53
CA HIS A 295 3.10 -27.03 -7.94
C HIS A 295 3.70 -27.96 -6.87
N ILE A 296 4.93 -28.41 -7.09
CA ILE A 296 5.62 -29.37 -6.21
C ILE A 296 6.22 -28.64 -4.99
N TYR A 297 6.97 -27.55 -5.21
CA TYR A 297 7.81 -26.92 -4.18
C TYR A 297 7.24 -25.62 -3.57
N ASP A 298 6.03 -25.23 -3.95
CA ASP A 298 5.30 -24.10 -3.36
C ASP A 298 3.85 -24.51 -3.04
N ASN A 299 3.14 -23.69 -2.26
CA ASN A 299 1.72 -23.89 -1.95
C ASN A 299 1.38 -25.26 -1.31
N ARG A 300 2.18 -25.66 -0.32
CA ARG A 300 1.97 -26.88 0.50
C ARG A 300 2.01 -26.58 2.00
N VAL A 301 1.22 -27.32 2.77
CA VAL A 301 1.33 -27.38 4.24
C VAL A 301 1.96 -28.71 4.61
N LEU A 302 3.28 -28.69 4.84
CA LEU A 302 4.01 -29.88 5.26
C LEU A 302 3.73 -30.21 6.74
N PRO A 303 3.85 -31.48 7.14
CA PRO A 303 3.71 -31.89 8.54
C PRO A 303 4.61 -31.11 9.51
N THR A 304 4.10 -30.80 10.70
CA THR A 304 4.76 -29.91 11.68
C THR A 304 6.14 -30.36 12.14
N MET A 305 6.43 -31.66 12.10
CA MET A 305 7.74 -32.20 12.49
C MET A 305 8.83 -31.96 11.44
N VAL A 306 8.46 -31.60 10.20
CA VAL A 306 9.43 -31.31 9.13
C VAL A 306 10.00 -29.92 9.36
N SER A 307 11.31 -29.85 9.60
CA SER A 307 12.03 -28.59 9.68
C SER A 307 12.29 -27.95 8.31
N PRO A 308 12.56 -26.63 8.25
CA PRO A 308 13.00 -25.98 7.02
C PRO A 308 14.27 -26.61 6.44
N GLU A 309 15.18 -27.04 7.31
CA GLU A 309 16.45 -27.65 6.94
C GLU A 309 16.21 -29.03 6.30
N GLU A 310 15.51 -29.93 6.99
CA GLU A 310 15.20 -31.29 6.48
C GLU A 310 14.36 -31.26 5.20
N SER A 311 13.48 -30.26 5.03
CA SER A 311 12.63 -30.20 3.83
C SER A 311 13.43 -30.11 2.52
N ALA A 312 14.69 -29.67 2.53
CA ALA A 312 15.52 -29.64 1.33
C ALA A 312 15.84 -31.04 0.79
N ASP A 313 15.92 -32.04 1.67
CA ASP A 313 16.37 -33.40 1.36
C ASP A 313 15.21 -34.42 1.29
N LEU A 314 13.96 -33.94 1.24
CA LEU A 314 12.74 -34.77 1.27
C LEU A 314 11.87 -34.59 0.01
N PRO A 315 12.36 -34.94 -1.20
CA PRO A 315 11.64 -34.72 -2.46
C PRO A 315 10.29 -35.47 -2.51
N GLU A 316 10.21 -36.64 -1.89
CA GLU A 316 8.97 -37.43 -1.87
C GLU A 316 7.87 -36.78 -1.01
N VAL A 317 8.25 -36.03 0.04
CA VAL A 317 7.30 -35.27 0.85
C VAL A 317 6.71 -34.11 0.04
N TRP A 318 7.51 -33.46 -0.80
CA TRP A 318 7.02 -32.40 -1.69
C TRP A 318 6.13 -32.92 -2.81
N LYS A 319 6.31 -34.16 -3.26
CA LYS A 319 5.45 -34.76 -4.30
C LYS A 319 4.18 -35.38 -3.76
N ASP A 320 4.03 -35.50 -2.43
CA ASP A 320 2.84 -36.07 -1.83
C ASP A 320 1.67 -35.07 -1.85
N GLU A 321 0.69 -35.33 -2.71
CA GLU A 321 -0.50 -34.50 -2.90
C GLU A 321 -1.37 -34.31 -1.66
N LYS A 322 -1.21 -35.12 -0.60
CA LYS A 322 -1.91 -34.87 0.67
C LYS A 322 -1.55 -33.50 1.27
N TYR A 323 -0.39 -32.97 0.92
CA TYR A 323 0.11 -31.70 1.44
C TYR A 323 -0.10 -30.53 0.46
N ALA A 324 -0.53 -30.79 -0.78
CA ALA A 324 -0.86 -29.75 -1.75
C ALA A 324 -2.13 -29.00 -1.32
N ILE A 325 -2.04 -27.67 -1.26
CA ILE A 325 -3.19 -26.86 -0.84
C ILE A 325 -4.10 -26.61 -2.05
N TYR A 326 -5.40 -26.86 -1.90
CA TYR A 326 -6.42 -26.53 -2.87
C TYR A 326 -7.46 -25.61 -2.23
N ASP A 327 -8.52 -26.18 -1.67
CA ASP A 327 -9.55 -25.47 -0.93
C ASP A 327 -8.97 -24.80 0.33
N LEU A 328 -9.41 -23.58 0.62
CA LEU A 328 -9.03 -22.85 1.84
C LEU A 328 -9.58 -23.55 3.10
N SER A 329 -8.95 -23.33 4.24
CA SER A 329 -9.50 -23.63 5.56
C SER A 329 -10.33 -22.45 6.05
N THR A 330 -11.24 -22.69 7.00
CA THR A 330 -11.90 -21.64 7.77
C THR A 330 -10.86 -20.70 8.41
N ASN A 331 -11.02 -19.40 8.21
CA ASN A 331 -10.16 -18.38 8.81
C ASN A 331 -10.94 -17.09 9.06
N SER A 332 -10.41 -16.24 9.93
CA SER A 332 -11.00 -14.95 10.29
C SER A 332 -9.95 -14.03 10.89
N ALA A 333 -10.21 -12.72 10.81
CA ALA A 333 -9.40 -11.71 11.48
C ALA A 333 -10.29 -10.56 11.98
N ILE A 334 -9.83 -9.91 13.05
CA ILE A 334 -10.45 -8.70 13.58
C ILE A 334 -9.81 -7.50 12.88
N CYS A 335 -10.60 -6.65 12.26
CA CYS A 335 -10.11 -5.43 11.61
C CYS A 335 -10.20 -4.22 12.54
N TYR A 336 -11.26 -4.17 13.36
CA TYR A 336 -11.47 -3.16 14.39
C TYR A 336 -11.80 -3.80 15.75
N PRO A 337 -11.16 -3.37 16.84
CA PRO A 337 -10.27 -2.20 16.92
C PRO A 337 -8.96 -2.39 16.15
N ALA A 338 -8.52 -1.33 15.46
CA ALA A 338 -7.35 -1.36 14.60
C ALA A 338 -6.06 -1.41 15.42
N HIS A 339 -4.96 -1.81 14.78
CA HIS A 339 -3.66 -1.84 15.44
C HIS A 339 -3.25 -0.44 15.93
N GLN A 340 -2.96 -0.32 17.22
CA GLN A 340 -2.70 0.92 17.96
C GLN A 340 -3.88 1.92 18.00
N GLU A 341 -5.10 1.50 17.68
CA GLU A 341 -6.29 2.31 17.95
C GLU A 341 -6.41 2.55 19.46
N SER A 342 -6.75 3.78 19.84
CA SER A 342 -7.00 4.19 21.23
C SER A 342 -8.42 4.68 21.37
N VAL A 343 -9.17 4.09 22.29
CA VAL A 343 -10.57 4.41 22.58
C VAL A 343 -10.66 5.04 23.97
N THR A 344 -11.07 6.30 24.04
CA THR A 344 -11.21 7.03 25.30
C THR A 344 -12.40 6.53 26.10
N LEU A 345 -12.22 6.38 27.41
CA LEU A 345 -13.24 5.93 28.35
C LEU A 345 -14.01 7.14 28.93
N THR A 346 -14.80 7.83 28.10
CA THR A 346 -15.55 9.04 28.54
C THR A 346 -16.85 8.72 29.27
N ASN A 347 -17.51 7.61 28.94
CA ASN A 347 -18.78 7.20 29.55
C ASN A 347 -18.90 5.67 29.63
N THR A 348 -19.42 5.15 30.74
CA THR A 348 -19.50 3.70 31.01
C THR A 348 -20.66 3.01 30.27
N SER A 349 -21.64 3.77 29.77
CA SER A 349 -22.78 3.25 29.00
C SER A 349 -22.51 3.05 27.51
N GLU A 350 -21.31 3.36 27.03
CA GLU A 350 -20.95 3.26 25.60
C GLU A 350 -20.46 1.84 25.25
N SER A 351 -20.77 1.39 24.04
CA SER A 351 -20.26 0.14 23.45
C SER A 351 -19.26 0.43 22.34
N TYR A 352 -18.38 -0.53 22.09
CA TYR A 352 -17.48 -0.55 20.95
C TYR A 352 -17.89 -1.64 19.97
N LYS A 353 -17.99 -1.27 18.69
CA LYS A 353 -18.31 -2.19 17.60
C LYS A 353 -17.07 -2.93 17.10
N VAL A 354 -16.78 -4.09 17.70
CA VAL A 354 -15.73 -5.00 17.22
C VAL A 354 -16.19 -5.62 15.91
N ARG A 355 -15.33 -5.63 14.89
CA ARG A 355 -15.72 -6.05 13.53
C ARG A 355 -14.54 -6.55 12.70
N GLY A 356 -14.83 -7.39 11.72
CA GLY A 356 -13.82 -7.98 10.85
C GLY A 356 -14.41 -8.85 9.75
N TYR A 357 -13.59 -9.73 9.19
CA TYR A 357 -14.00 -10.68 8.15
C TYR A 357 -13.84 -12.13 8.61
N ALA A 358 -14.55 -13.04 7.95
CA ALA A 358 -14.30 -14.48 7.99
C ALA A 358 -14.50 -15.10 6.60
N TYR A 359 -13.81 -16.19 6.29
CA TYR A 359 -13.96 -16.92 5.03
C TYR A 359 -13.77 -18.42 5.22
N GLY A 360 -14.43 -19.20 4.37
CA GLY A 360 -14.25 -20.64 4.23
C GLY A 360 -13.68 -21.00 2.85
N GLY A 361 -13.27 -22.25 2.67
CA GLY A 361 -12.86 -22.76 1.35
C GLY A 361 -13.85 -23.73 0.74
N GLY A 362 -13.61 -24.12 -0.51
CA GLY A 362 -14.41 -25.13 -1.22
C GLY A 362 -15.90 -24.82 -1.31
N GLY A 363 -16.29 -23.54 -1.21
CA GLY A 363 -17.69 -23.12 -1.20
C GLY A 363 -18.38 -23.19 0.17
N ARG A 364 -17.66 -23.51 1.25
CA ARG A 364 -18.27 -23.71 2.58
C ARG A 364 -18.65 -22.39 3.22
N ARG A 365 -19.91 -22.26 3.61
CA ARG A 365 -20.42 -21.07 4.31
C ARG A 365 -19.89 -21.00 5.73
N ILE A 366 -19.43 -19.83 6.16
CA ILE A 366 -19.21 -19.53 7.58
C ILE A 366 -20.58 -19.48 8.25
N THR A 367 -20.81 -20.28 9.27
CA THR A 367 -22.09 -20.34 9.98
C THR A 367 -22.06 -19.57 11.28
N ARG A 368 -20.87 -19.46 11.90
CA ARG A 368 -20.68 -18.86 13.21
C ARG A 368 -19.35 -18.12 13.27
N VAL A 369 -19.40 -16.92 13.84
CA VAL A 369 -18.22 -16.17 14.29
C VAL A 369 -18.42 -15.91 15.77
N GLU A 370 -17.45 -16.34 16.57
CA GLU A 370 -17.53 -16.28 18.01
C GLU A 370 -16.39 -15.44 18.57
N ILE A 371 -16.71 -14.56 19.52
CA ILE A 371 -15.77 -13.65 20.19
C ILE A 371 -15.68 -14.02 21.66
N THR A 372 -14.46 -14.01 22.22
CA THR A 372 -14.20 -14.23 23.64
C THR A 372 -13.39 -13.07 24.21
N LEU A 373 -13.67 -12.74 25.47
CA LEU A 373 -12.97 -11.73 26.28
C LEU A 373 -12.31 -12.35 27.53
N ASP A 374 -12.37 -13.68 27.66
CA ASP A 374 -11.94 -14.43 28.84
C ASP A 374 -11.04 -15.62 28.48
N LYS A 375 -10.25 -15.45 27.41
CA LYS A 375 -9.31 -16.43 26.86
C LYS A 375 -9.97 -17.77 26.48
N GLY A 376 -11.19 -17.70 25.96
CA GLY A 376 -11.92 -18.84 25.38
C GLY A 376 -12.75 -19.66 26.37
N LYS A 377 -12.95 -19.18 27.61
CA LYS A 377 -13.81 -19.84 28.61
C LYS A 377 -15.30 -19.68 28.26
N SER A 378 -15.68 -18.51 27.77
CA SER A 378 -17.01 -18.21 27.23
C SER A 378 -16.91 -17.52 25.88
N TRP A 379 -18.00 -17.62 25.10
CA TRP A 379 -18.06 -17.15 23.73
C TRP A 379 -19.37 -16.40 23.48
N ARG A 380 -19.29 -15.32 22.70
CA ARG A 380 -20.42 -14.52 22.24
C ARG A 380 -20.54 -14.65 20.74
N LEU A 381 -21.76 -14.77 20.26
CA LEU A 381 -22.04 -14.92 18.84
C LEU A 381 -22.08 -13.54 18.17
N ALA A 382 -21.26 -13.33 17.14
CA ALA A 382 -21.27 -12.13 16.33
C ALA A 382 -22.38 -12.17 15.27
N ASN A 383 -22.81 -10.99 14.82
CA ASN A 383 -23.66 -10.84 13.65
C ASN A 383 -22.84 -11.07 12.39
N ILE A 384 -23.38 -11.79 11.41
CA ILE A 384 -22.70 -12.05 10.13
C ILE A 384 -23.54 -11.49 8.97
N ARG A 385 -22.90 -10.75 8.06
CA ARG A 385 -23.49 -10.27 6.81
C ARG A 385 -22.85 -10.96 5.61
N TYR A 386 -23.64 -11.74 4.90
CA TYR A 386 -23.29 -12.38 3.63
C TYR A 386 -23.76 -11.50 2.46
N HIS A 387 -22.92 -10.59 1.99
CA HIS A 387 -23.27 -9.75 0.83
C HIS A 387 -23.36 -10.54 -0.48
N GLU A 388 -22.72 -11.71 -0.56
CA GLU A 388 -22.86 -12.63 -1.70
C GLU A 388 -24.32 -13.05 -1.93
N ASP A 389 -25.13 -13.14 -0.86
CA ASP A 389 -26.54 -13.53 -0.98
C ASP A 389 -27.38 -12.46 -1.69
N ASP A 390 -26.92 -11.20 -1.73
CA ASP A 390 -27.56 -10.16 -2.53
C ASP A 390 -27.43 -10.47 -4.04
N TYR A 391 -26.33 -11.10 -4.46
CA TYR A 391 -26.15 -11.58 -5.84
C TYR A 391 -26.94 -12.86 -6.11
N ARG A 392 -27.17 -13.72 -5.11
CA ARG A 392 -28.10 -14.86 -5.24
C ARG A 392 -29.54 -14.38 -5.42
N ASN A 393 -29.88 -13.27 -4.77
CA ASN A 393 -31.19 -12.63 -4.87
C ASN A 393 -31.29 -11.65 -6.05
N ALA A 394 -30.30 -11.61 -6.94
CA ALA A 394 -30.38 -10.80 -8.15
C ALA A 394 -31.61 -11.21 -9.00
N PRO A 395 -32.30 -10.26 -9.67
CA PRO A 395 -33.42 -10.57 -10.54
C PRO A 395 -33.03 -11.59 -11.61
N GLU A 396 -33.98 -12.46 -11.98
CA GLU A 396 -33.76 -13.40 -13.07
C GLU A 396 -33.37 -12.67 -14.37
N GLY A 397 -32.32 -13.16 -15.04
CA GLY A 397 -31.81 -12.56 -16.26
C GLY A 397 -30.96 -11.30 -16.06
N ASP A 398 -30.66 -10.90 -14.82
CA ASP A 398 -29.85 -9.72 -14.58
C ASP A 398 -28.42 -9.87 -15.14
N THR A 399 -27.87 -8.76 -15.62
CA THR A 399 -26.54 -8.69 -16.21
C THR A 399 -25.71 -7.57 -15.58
N LEU A 400 -24.41 -7.82 -15.51
CA LEU A 400 -23.42 -6.89 -14.99
C LEU A 400 -22.11 -7.03 -15.76
N TYR A 401 -21.62 -5.91 -16.28
CA TYR A 401 -20.37 -5.82 -17.06
C TYR A 401 -20.30 -6.78 -18.26
N GLY A 402 -21.46 -7.07 -18.87
CA GLY A 402 -21.58 -7.99 -20.00
C GLY A 402 -21.74 -9.47 -19.64
N GLY A 403 -21.64 -9.82 -18.35
CA GLY A 403 -21.89 -11.18 -17.86
C GLY A 403 -23.24 -11.32 -17.16
N ARG A 404 -23.84 -12.50 -17.22
CA ARG A 404 -25.04 -12.85 -16.45
C ARG A 404 -24.69 -12.98 -14.97
N VAL A 405 -25.50 -12.39 -14.09
CA VAL A 405 -25.40 -12.59 -12.64
C VAL A 405 -26.32 -13.75 -12.27
N ASP A 406 -25.77 -14.97 -12.23
CA ASP A 406 -26.54 -16.19 -12.04
C ASP A 406 -26.00 -17.03 -10.88
N MET A 407 -26.46 -16.68 -9.68
CA MET A 407 -26.06 -17.33 -8.44
C MET A 407 -27.23 -17.90 -7.63
N TRP A 408 -28.48 -17.69 -8.05
CA TRP A 408 -29.67 -18.02 -7.26
C TRP A 408 -29.76 -19.48 -6.82
N TRP A 409 -29.32 -20.41 -7.68
CA TRP A 409 -29.37 -21.85 -7.46
C TRP A 409 -28.16 -22.40 -6.71
N ARG A 410 -27.10 -21.60 -6.58
CA ARG A 410 -25.84 -22.04 -5.97
C ARG A 410 -26.02 -22.09 -4.46
N GLU A 411 -25.57 -23.17 -3.83
CA GLU A 411 -25.53 -23.27 -2.37
C GLU A 411 -24.17 -22.84 -1.80
N THR A 412 -23.11 -22.94 -2.60
CA THR A 412 -21.72 -22.63 -2.20
C THR A 412 -21.48 -21.13 -2.02
N SER A 413 -20.71 -20.75 -1.01
CA SER A 413 -20.20 -19.39 -0.76
C SER A 413 -18.80 -19.19 -1.34
N PHE A 414 -18.67 -18.28 -2.31
CA PHE A 414 -17.41 -17.90 -2.96
C PHE A 414 -16.68 -16.78 -2.23
N CYS A 415 -17.39 -16.07 -1.37
CA CYS A 415 -16.89 -14.86 -0.75
C CYS A 415 -16.70 -14.99 0.75
N TRP A 416 -15.86 -14.11 1.29
CA TRP A 416 -15.85 -13.77 2.69
C TRP A 416 -17.22 -13.26 3.15
N CYS A 417 -17.45 -13.31 4.45
CA CYS A 417 -18.51 -12.58 5.12
C CYS A 417 -17.89 -11.54 6.05
N LEU A 418 -18.61 -10.43 6.25
CA LEU A 418 -18.25 -9.42 7.25
C LEU A 418 -19.05 -9.70 8.52
N TRP A 419 -18.46 -9.44 9.67
CA TRP A 419 -19.11 -9.68 10.95
C TRP A 419 -18.87 -8.52 11.92
N ASP A 420 -19.79 -8.37 12.86
CA ASP A 420 -19.67 -7.40 13.94
C ASP A 420 -20.30 -7.85 15.26
N LEU A 421 -19.83 -7.27 16.36
CA LEU A 421 -20.37 -7.45 17.70
C LEU A 421 -20.17 -6.15 18.51
N GLU A 422 -21.27 -5.64 19.05
CA GLU A 422 -21.23 -4.54 20.03
C GLU A 422 -20.82 -5.08 21.40
N ILE A 423 -19.76 -4.51 21.98
CA ILE A 423 -19.25 -4.90 23.30
C ILE A 423 -19.21 -3.67 24.20
N PRO A 424 -19.85 -3.67 25.39
CA PRO A 424 -19.74 -2.58 26.35
C PRO A 424 -18.28 -2.23 26.70
N LEU A 425 -17.94 -0.94 26.73
CA LEU A 425 -16.58 -0.49 27.04
C LEU A 425 -16.11 -0.92 28.44
N ASP A 426 -17.03 -1.03 29.41
CA ASP A 426 -16.71 -1.52 30.75
C ASP A 426 -16.24 -2.98 30.75
N GLU A 427 -16.77 -3.81 29.84
CA GLU A 427 -16.31 -5.18 29.70
C GLU A 427 -14.94 -5.26 29.03
N LEU A 428 -14.72 -4.44 27.98
CA LEU A 428 -13.39 -4.33 27.35
C LEU A 428 -12.34 -3.80 28.33
N ARG A 429 -12.72 -2.89 29.24
CA ARG A 429 -11.86 -2.41 30.32
C ARG A 429 -11.44 -3.52 31.29
N ASN A 430 -12.32 -4.49 31.51
CA ASN A 430 -12.07 -5.63 32.39
C ASN A 430 -11.39 -6.80 31.69
N ALA A 431 -11.35 -6.81 30.35
CA ALA A 431 -10.67 -7.81 29.55
C ALA A 431 -9.19 -7.46 29.34
N ASP A 432 -8.37 -8.48 29.07
CA ASP A 432 -6.96 -8.32 28.70
C ASP A 432 -6.74 -8.55 27.19
N ASP A 433 -7.66 -9.24 26.55
CA ASP A 433 -7.62 -9.54 25.12
C ASP A 433 -9.02 -9.72 24.53
N ILE A 434 -9.09 -9.53 23.22
CA ILE A 434 -10.23 -9.92 22.38
C ILE A 434 -9.71 -11.03 21.48
N MET A 435 -10.38 -12.18 21.48
CA MET A 435 -10.06 -13.25 20.53
C MET A 435 -11.28 -13.67 19.75
N MET A 436 -11.04 -14.20 18.56
CA MET A 436 -12.10 -14.71 17.71
C MET A 436 -11.79 -16.07 17.09
N ARG A 437 -12.85 -16.78 16.73
CA ARG A 437 -12.82 -17.96 15.86
C ARG A 437 -14.06 -17.99 14.96
N ALA A 438 -13.91 -18.57 13.77
CA ALA A 438 -15.01 -18.91 12.89
C ALA A 438 -15.21 -20.43 12.80
N MET A 439 -16.43 -20.83 12.47
CA MET A 439 -16.84 -22.20 12.18
C MET A 439 -17.64 -22.22 10.88
N ASP A 440 -17.27 -23.12 9.96
CA ASP A 440 -18.01 -23.32 8.70
C ASP A 440 -19.15 -24.34 8.84
N GLU A 441 -19.94 -24.52 7.78
CA GLU A 441 -21.08 -25.44 7.74
C GLU A 441 -20.71 -26.93 7.85
N SER A 442 -19.43 -27.27 7.67
CA SER A 442 -18.90 -28.62 7.95
C SER A 442 -18.46 -28.80 9.40
N MET A 443 -18.76 -27.81 10.26
CA MET A 443 -18.33 -27.73 11.66
C MET A 443 -16.81 -27.66 11.82
N ASN A 444 -16.07 -27.29 10.76
CA ASN A 444 -14.64 -27.03 10.86
C ASN A 444 -14.42 -25.70 11.57
N ILE A 445 -13.87 -25.80 12.77
CA ILE A 445 -13.56 -24.68 13.65
C ILE A 445 -12.09 -24.31 13.57
N GLN A 446 -11.77 -23.02 13.66
CA GLN A 446 -10.38 -22.59 13.76
C GLN A 446 -9.71 -23.16 15.03
N PRO A 447 -8.48 -23.69 14.90
CA PRO A 447 -7.77 -24.26 16.03
C PRO A 447 -7.37 -23.17 17.01
N ARG A 448 -7.25 -23.55 18.29
CA ARG A 448 -6.63 -22.70 19.30
C ARG A 448 -5.14 -22.57 19.03
N ASP A 449 -4.47 -23.70 18.87
CA ASP A 449 -3.01 -23.78 18.72
C ASP A 449 -2.58 -23.63 17.27
N MET A 450 -1.37 -23.09 17.09
CA MET A 450 -0.80 -22.84 15.78
C MET A 450 -0.31 -24.14 15.14
N TYR A 451 -0.74 -24.40 13.90
CA TYR A 451 -0.10 -25.38 13.04
C TYR A 451 1.07 -24.71 12.30
N TRP A 452 2.26 -24.77 12.89
CA TRP A 452 3.46 -24.23 12.26
C TRP A 452 3.93 -25.14 11.12
N SER A 453 4.28 -24.56 9.96
CA SER A 453 4.77 -25.33 8.80
C SER A 453 5.94 -24.65 8.09
N VAL A 454 6.70 -25.43 7.32
CA VAL A 454 7.91 -24.99 6.59
C VAL A 454 7.70 -23.72 5.74
N LEU A 455 6.57 -23.62 5.03
CA LEU A 455 6.25 -22.48 4.17
C LEU A 455 5.37 -21.43 4.87
N GLY A 456 4.98 -21.66 6.13
CA GLY A 456 4.14 -20.75 6.88
C GLY A 456 2.80 -20.45 6.21
N MET A 457 2.15 -21.46 5.64
CA MET A 457 0.91 -21.31 4.88
C MET A 457 -0.30 -21.79 5.67
N MET A 458 -1.48 -21.32 5.28
CA MET A 458 -2.77 -21.68 5.88
C MET A 458 -2.83 -21.42 7.40
N ASN A 459 -2.15 -20.38 7.87
CA ASN A 459 -2.18 -20.02 9.28
C ASN A 459 -3.59 -19.54 9.67
N ASN A 460 -4.31 -20.35 10.46
CA ASN A 460 -5.67 -20.04 10.87
C ASN A 460 -5.99 -20.19 12.38
N PRO A 461 -5.04 -20.09 13.34
CA PRO A 461 -5.40 -20.14 14.75
C PRO A 461 -6.27 -18.93 15.14
N TRP A 462 -6.87 -18.96 16.33
CA TRP A 462 -7.68 -17.84 16.85
C TRP A 462 -6.93 -16.50 16.70
N PHE A 463 -7.58 -15.52 16.09
CA PHE A 463 -6.99 -14.19 15.94
C PHE A 463 -7.15 -13.45 17.29
N ARG A 464 -6.05 -12.91 17.81
CA ARG A 464 -5.97 -12.31 19.16
C ARG A 464 -5.50 -10.87 19.11
N ILE A 465 -6.26 -9.97 19.71
CA ILE A 465 -5.88 -8.58 19.98
C ILE A 465 -5.64 -8.43 21.48
N VAL A 466 -4.52 -7.83 21.87
CA VAL A 466 -4.21 -7.47 23.27
C VAL A 466 -4.76 -6.08 23.58
N ILE A 467 -5.34 -5.92 24.76
CA ILE A 467 -5.87 -4.65 25.28
C ILE A 467 -4.86 -4.07 26.28
N HIS A 468 -4.40 -2.85 26.02
CA HIS A 468 -3.60 -2.05 26.93
C HIS A 468 -4.51 -1.06 27.66
N LYS A 469 -4.37 -0.98 28.98
CA LYS A 469 -5.16 -0.10 29.85
C LYS A 469 -4.31 1.14 30.14
N ASP A 470 -4.55 2.20 29.40
CA ASP A 470 -3.94 3.52 29.62
C ASP A 470 -4.90 4.34 30.52
N ASP A 471 -4.40 5.35 31.27
CA ASP A 471 -5.13 5.99 32.39
C ASP A 471 -6.63 6.28 32.13
N ASN A 472 -6.96 6.80 30.93
CA ASN A 472 -8.34 7.08 30.51
C ASN A 472 -8.69 6.49 29.12
N ALA A 473 -7.95 5.48 28.64
CA ALA A 473 -8.16 4.92 27.31
C ALA A 473 -7.79 3.44 27.23
N LEU A 474 -8.39 2.74 26.26
CA LEU A 474 -7.99 1.40 25.87
C LEU A 474 -7.24 1.46 24.55
N ARG A 475 -6.02 0.91 24.50
CA ARG A 475 -5.22 0.81 23.28
C ARG A 475 -5.10 -0.64 22.82
N PHE A 476 -5.29 -0.89 21.54
CA PHE A 476 -5.42 -2.26 21.01
C PHE A 476 -4.21 -2.67 20.17
N GLU A 477 -3.71 -3.88 20.37
CA GLU A 477 -2.51 -4.39 19.70
C GLU A 477 -2.80 -5.72 19.01
N HIS A 478 -2.76 -5.70 17.66
CA HIS A 478 -2.88 -6.90 16.81
C HIS A 478 -1.68 -7.86 16.94
N PRO A 479 -1.78 -9.12 16.46
CA PRO A 479 -0.69 -10.11 16.56
C PRO A 479 0.63 -9.64 15.99
N THR A 480 0.58 -9.14 14.75
CA THR A 480 1.73 -8.63 14.00
C THR A 480 1.24 -7.53 13.08
N HIS A 481 2.16 -6.70 12.57
CA HIS A 481 1.88 -5.75 11.49
C HIS A 481 2.86 -6.02 10.33
N PRO A 482 2.48 -5.95 9.05
CA PRO A 482 3.37 -6.39 7.97
C PRO A 482 4.63 -5.53 7.78
N THR A 483 4.60 -4.25 8.15
CA THR A 483 5.81 -3.41 8.18
C THR A 483 6.70 -3.74 9.39
N LEU A 484 8.01 -3.54 9.24
CA LEU A 484 8.98 -3.74 10.33
C LEU A 484 8.89 -2.66 11.43
N LYS A 485 8.42 -1.45 11.07
CA LYS A 485 8.31 -0.31 12.00
C LYS A 485 7.25 -0.51 13.07
N ASN A 486 6.15 -1.15 12.70
CA ASN A 486 5.04 -1.41 13.61
C ASN A 486 5.17 -2.84 14.11
N LYS A 487 5.26 -3.03 15.43
CA LYS A 487 5.32 -4.34 16.07
C LYS A 487 3.96 -4.69 16.67
N GLY A 488 3.56 -5.95 16.57
CA GLY A 488 2.40 -6.49 17.28
C GLY A 488 2.79 -7.10 18.61
N TRP A 489 1.78 -7.66 19.30
CA TRP A 489 1.99 -8.25 20.62
C TRP A 489 2.90 -9.48 20.56
N MET A 490 2.93 -10.21 19.44
CA MET A 490 3.78 -11.40 19.31
C MET A 490 5.26 -11.01 19.32
N GLU A 491 5.65 -9.95 18.60
CA GLU A 491 7.02 -9.43 18.64
C GLU A 491 7.40 -8.95 20.04
N ARG A 492 6.52 -8.18 20.70
CA ARG A 492 6.74 -7.70 22.08
C ARG A 492 6.95 -8.85 23.05
N VAL A 493 6.08 -9.86 23.03
CA VAL A 493 6.20 -11.04 23.90
C VAL A 493 7.51 -11.78 23.66
N LYS A 494 7.94 -11.92 22.40
CA LYS A 494 9.21 -12.55 22.07
C LYS A 494 10.42 -11.75 22.55
N GLU A 495 10.37 -10.42 22.41
CA GLU A 495 11.40 -9.50 22.92
C GLU A 495 11.51 -9.52 24.44
N ASP A 496 10.38 -9.71 25.13
CA ASP A 496 10.31 -9.91 26.59
C ASP A 496 10.76 -11.32 27.04
N GLY A 497 11.14 -12.19 26.10
CA GLY A 497 11.58 -13.57 26.38
C GLY A 497 10.46 -14.58 26.61
N GLY A 498 9.22 -14.25 26.21
CA GLY A 498 8.05 -15.12 26.32
C GLY A 498 8.05 -16.26 25.30
N ASN A 499 7.52 -17.42 25.70
CA ASN A 499 7.42 -18.60 24.85
C ASN A 499 6.07 -18.67 24.11
N LEU A 500 6.02 -18.22 22.87
CA LEU A 500 4.79 -18.25 22.05
C LEU A 500 4.26 -19.67 21.74
N THR A 501 5.03 -20.73 22.01
CA THR A 501 4.62 -22.13 21.81
C THR A 501 4.03 -22.79 23.06
N ASN A 502 3.94 -22.08 24.18
CA ASN A 502 3.51 -22.63 25.47
C ASN A 502 2.00 -22.93 25.60
N GLY A 503 1.22 -22.81 24.52
CA GLY A 503 -0.25 -22.94 24.55
C GLY A 503 -0.97 -21.79 25.27
N TYR A 504 -0.24 -20.76 25.70
CA TYR A 504 -0.76 -19.60 26.43
C TYR A 504 -0.28 -18.26 25.85
N TRP A 505 -0.02 -18.22 24.54
CA TRP A 505 0.38 -17.02 23.78
C TRP A 505 1.60 -16.30 24.37
N GLY A 506 2.52 -17.05 25.01
CA GLY A 506 3.71 -16.51 25.66
C GLY A 506 3.48 -15.79 26.99
N GLU A 507 2.25 -15.76 27.49
CA GLU A 507 1.96 -15.43 28.88
C GLU A 507 2.26 -16.62 29.81
N LYS A 508 2.41 -16.35 31.11
CA LYS A 508 2.65 -17.38 32.12
C LYS A 508 1.43 -18.27 32.30
N ALA A 509 1.62 -19.59 32.33
CA ALA A 509 0.54 -20.49 32.73
C ALA A 509 0.25 -20.34 34.25
N PRO A 510 -1.00 -20.57 34.70
CA PRO A 510 -1.31 -20.55 36.13
C PRO A 510 -0.46 -21.60 36.90
N GLY A 511 0.38 -21.14 37.83
CA GLY A 511 1.22 -22.01 38.68
C GLY A 511 2.68 -22.19 38.24
N GLU A 512 3.11 -21.56 37.15
CA GLU A 512 4.46 -21.72 36.60
C GLU A 512 5.48 -20.82 37.35
N VAL A 513 6.51 -21.45 37.96
CA VAL A 513 7.65 -20.75 38.58
C VAL A 513 8.68 -20.47 37.49
N LYS A 514 9.32 -19.31 37.56
CA LYS A 514 10.27 -18.79 36.57
C LYS A 514 11.46 -19.76 36.39
N GLU A 515 11.38 -20.70 35.46
CA GLU A 515 12.59 -21.31 34.92
C GLU A 515 13.30 -20.24 34.11
N VAL A 516 14.55 -19.96 34.50
CA VAL A 516 15.45 -19.16 33.70
C VAL A 516 15.67 -19.97 32.43
N VAL A 517 14.93 -19.63 31.37
CA VAL A 517 15.22 -20.14 30.04
C VAL A 517 16.67 -19.76 29.77
N VAL A 518 17.54 -20.77 29.81
CA VAL A 518 18.87 -20.69 29.23
C VAL A 518 18.60 -20.21 27.82
N LYS A 519 19.03 -18.98 27.52
CA LYS A 519 19.15 -18.51 26.14
C LYS A 519 19.88 -19.65 25.44
N GLU A 520 19.18 -20.49 24.67
CA GLU A 520 19.86 -21.25 23.64
C GLU A 520 20.63 -20.16 22.91
N LEU A 521 21.97 -20.21 23.00
CA LEU A 521 22.79 -19.40 22.15
C LEU A 521 22.29 -19.76 20.77
N GLU A 522 21.52 -18.86 20.15
CA GLU A 522 21.30 -18.87 18.72
C GLU A 522 22.66 -19.21 18.16
N LYS A 523 22.78 -20.36 17.47
CA LYS A 523 23.98 -20.65 16.69
C LYS A 523 24.11 -19.43 15.79
N GLN A 524 24.97 -18.49 16.16
CA GLN A 524 25.20 -17.29 15.38
C GLN A 524 25.72 -17.80 14.05
N ILE A 525 24.85 -17.81 13.06
CA ILE A 525 25.25 -18.12 11.69
C ILE A 525 26.21 -17.01 11.33
N CYS A 526 27.47 -17.38 11.23
CA CYS A 526 28.53 -16.48 10.84
C CYS A 526 28.16 -15.98 9.44
N LEU A 527 27.83 -14.70 9.31
CA LEU A 527 27.51 -14.10 8.01
C LEU A 527 28.79 -13.76 7.24
N THR A 528 29.92 -13.70 7.93
CA THR A 528 31.22 -13.31 7.39
C THR A 528 32.13 -14.51 7.17
N ASN A 529 33.04 -14.37 6.22
CA ASN A 529 34.20 -15.26 6.12
C ASN A 529 35.30 -14.77 7.09
N PRO A 530 35.72 -15.56 8.09
CA PRO A 530 36.70 -15.12 9.09
C PRO A 530 38.10 -14.89 8.51
N HIS A 531 38.38 -15.38 7.30
CA HIS A 531 39.65 -15.15 6.60
C HIS A 531 39.68 -13.84 5.81
N ILE A 532 38.57 -13.10 5.77
CA ILE A 532 38.44 -11.83 5.05
C ILE A 532 38.31 -10.71 6.08
N ASN A 533 39.38 -9.93 6.21
CA ASN A 533 39.52 -8.81 7.14
C ASN A 533 39.74 -7.47 6.40
N ARG A 534 39.36 -7.45 5.11
CA ARG A 534 39.47 -6.29 4.25
C ARG A 534 38.45 -5.23 4.69
N GLU A 535 38.88 -3.98 4.77
CA GLU A 535 37.97 -2.85 4.89
C GLU A 535 37.59 -2.31 3.51
N ILE A 536 36.30 -2.08 3.28
CA ILE A 536 35.74 -1.53 2.05
C ILE A 536 35.17 -0.13 2.33
N THR A 537 35.52 0.84 1.49
CA THR A 537 35.00 2.22 1.61
C THR A 537 33.67 2.38 0.89
N ILE A 538 32.96 3.47 1.17
CA ILE A 538 31.71 3.79 0.50
C ILE A 538 31.91 4.06 -0.99
N GLU A 539 33.03 4.67 -1.39
CA GLU A 539 33.37 4.91 -2.80
C GLU A 539 33.58 3.60 -3.53
N GLU A 540 34.27 2.65 -2.88
CA GLU A 540 34.49 1.33 -3.43
C GLU A 540 33.17 0.57 -3.57
N LEU A 541 32.34 0.52 -2.53
CA LEU A 541 30.98 -0.06 -2.62
C LEU A 541 30.16 0.59 -3.74
N LYS A 542 30.27 1.91 -3.92
CA LYS A 542 29.52 2.67 -4.93
C LYS A 542 30.00 2.45 -6.35
N ALA A 543 31.25 2.05 -6.57
CA ALA A 543 31.71 1.61 -7.88
C ALA A 543 30.95 0.36 -8.37
N HIS A 544 30.36 -0.38 -7.44
CA HIS A 544 29.62 -1.62 -7.65
C HIS A 544 28.10 -1.44 -7.50
N GLU A 545 27.56 -0.24 -7.80
CA GLU A 545 26.12 0.04 -7.76
C GLU A 545 25.35 -0.31 -9.06
N GLY A 546 26.07 -0.81 -10.07
CA GLY A 546 25.53 -1.25 -11.36
C GLY A 546 25.17 -2.74 -11.41
N GLU A 547 24.89 -3.25 -12.62
CA GLU A 547 24.41 -4.62 -12.84
C GLU A 547 25.53 -5.64 -13.12
N ASP A 548 26.73 -5.18 -13.49
CA ASP A 548 27.84 -6.05 -13.90
C ASP A 548 28.50 -6.76 -12.71
N GLU A 549 28.85 -6.00 -11.65
CA GLU A 549 29.47 -6.51 -10.42
C GLU A 549 28.76 -5.94 -9.18
N PRO A 550 27.50 -6.32 -8.89
CA PRO A 550 26.69 -5.67 -7.86
C PRO A 550 27.13 -6.06 -6.44
N TRP A 551 27.55 -5.07 -5.66
CA TRP A 551 27.87 -5.26 -4.24
C TRP A 551 26.79 -4.67 -3.34
N PHE A 552 26.49 -5.33 -2.23
CA PHE A 552 25.50 -4.86 -1.28
C PHE A 552 25.97 -5.09 0.16
N VAL A 553 25.35 -4.37 1.10
CA VAL A 553 25.71 -4.42 2.53
C VAL A 553 24.63 -5.14 3.33
N VAL A 554 25.05 -6.05 4.23
CA VAL A 554 24.19 -6.69 5.24
C VAL A 554 24.92 -6.66 6.59
N ASN A 555 24.31 -6.06 7.60
CA ASN A 555 24.88 -5.84 8.94
C ASN A 555 26.25 -5.13 8.93
N GLY A 556 26.49 -4.26 7.95
CA GLY A 556 27.76 -3.54 7.81
C GLY A 556 28.89 -4.34 7.17
N GLU A 557 28.60 -5.54 6.66
CA GLU A 557 29.51 -6.40 5.90
C GLU A 557 29.14 -6.33 4.42
N VAL A 558 30.14 -6.36 3.53
CA VAL A 558 29.96 -6.21 2.08
C VAL A 558 30.07 -7.55 1.39
N TYR A 559 29.13 -7.79 0.47
CA TYR A 559 29.00 -9.03 -0.27
C TYR A 559 29.00 -8.76 -1.78
N ASP A 560 29.71 -9.60 -2.52
CA ASP A 560 29.68 -9.62 -3.98
C ASP A 560 28.56 -10.53 -4.47
N GLY A 561 27.51 -9.94 -5.04
CA GLY A 561 26.35 -10.67 -5.56
C GLY A 561 26.57 -11.34 -6.91
N THR A 562 27.64 -10.99 -7.63
CA THR A 562 27.92 -11.42 -9.01
C THR A 562 27.87 -12.93 -9.20
N PRO A 563 28.50 -13.76 -8.34
CA PRO A 563 28.52 -15.21 -8.53
C PRO A 563 27.15 -15.88 -8.31
N TYR A 564 26.16 -15.14 -7.79
CA TYR A 564 24.85 -15.68 -7.43
C TYR A 564 23.67 -15.07 -8.22
N LEU A 565 23.94 -14.21 -9.21
CA LEU A 565 22.90 -13.54 -10.00
C LEU A 565 21.92 -14.53 -10.67
N SER A 566 22.44 -15.62 -11.24
CA SER A 566 21.63 -16.67 -11.88
C SER A 566 21.02 -17.67 -10.89
N GLY A 567 21.56 -17.74 -9.66
CA GLY A 567 21.10 -18.65 -8.61
C GLY A 567 20.07 -18.03 -7.66
N HIS A 568 19.91 -16.70 -7.68
CA HIS A 568 19.01 -16.00 -6.78
C HIS A 568 17.53 -16.28 -7.11
N PRO A 569 16.72 -16.82 -6.18
CA PRO A 569 15.31 -17.18 -6.46
C PRO A 569 14.40 -16.02 -6.88
N GLY A 570 14.76 -14.78 -6.52
CA GLY A 570 14.07 -13.56 -6.98
C GLY A 570 14.56 -13.03 -8.33
N GLY A 571 15.53 -13.69 -8.95
CA GLY A 571 16.25 -13.21 -10.14
C GLY A 571 17.33 -12.17 -9.81
N ALA A 572 18.18 -11.88 -10.81
CA ALA A 572 19.30 -10.95 -10.70
C ALA A 572 18.86 -9.51 -10.35
N ALA A 573 17.69 -9.08 -10.84
CA ALA A 573 17.15 -7.74 -10.59
C ALA A 573 16.95 -7.41 -9.10
N SER A 574 16.66 -8.41 -8.25
CA SER A 574 16.57 -8.21 -6.81
C SER A 574 17.92 -7.82 -6.18
N ILE A 575 19.02 -8.34 -6.73
CA ILE A 575 20.38 -8.01 -6.30
C ILE A 575 20.78 -6.65 -6.87
N PHE A 576 20.45 -6.36 -8.13
CA PHE A 576 20.69 -5.04 -8.74
C PHE A 576 19.99 -3.92 -7.97
N GLY A 577 18.75 -4.16 -7.51
CA GLY A 577 18.01 -3.22 -6.67
C GLY A 577 18.66 -2.93 -5.32
N ALA A 578 19.49 -3.84 -4.81
CA ALA A 578 20.26 -3.71 -3.57
C ALA A 578 21.70 -3.21 -3.79
N ALA A 579 22.14 -3.12 -5.05
CA ALA A 579 23.51 -2.75 -5.39
C ALA A 579 23.86 -1.35 -4.88
N GLY A 580 25.06 -1.22 -4.32
CA GLY A 580 25.58 0.00 -3.72
C GLY A 580 24.79 0.51 -2.52
N GLN A 581 23.96 -0.33 -1.88
CA GLN A 581 23.07 0.06 -0.77
C GLN A 581 23.25 -0.85 0.45
N ASP A 582 22.77 -0.36 1.59
CA ASP A 582 22.56 -1.18 2.79
C ASP A 582 21.20 -1.86 2.67
N ALA A 583 21.25 -3.17 2.40
CA ALA A 583 20.09 -4.03 2.23
C ALA A 583 19.81 -4.85 3.50
N THR A 584 20.35 -4.45 4.65
CA THR A 584 20.22 -5.21 5.91
C THR A 584 18.77 -5.48 6.26
N GLU A 585 17.91 -4.47 6.17
CA GLU A 585 16.50 -4.60 6.55
C GLU A 585 15.75 -5.57 5.61
N GLU A 586 15.90 -5.40 4.30
CA GLU A 586 15.27 -6.25 3.29
C GLU A 586 15.82 -7.68 3.36
N PHE A 587 17.14 -7.82 3.49
CA PHE A 587 17.80 -9.11 3.51
C PHE A 587 17.33 -9.92 4.73
N MET A 588 17.38 -9.33 5.92
CA MET A 588 17.00 -10.01 7.17
C MET A 588 15.50 -10.31 7.25
N ALA A 589 14.67 -9.49 6.61
CA ALA A 589 13.23 -9.73 6.55
C ALA A 589 12.86 -10.90 5.63
N ILE A 590 13.54 -11.04 4.49
CA ILE A 590 13.11 -11.91 3.39
C ILE A 590 13.84 -13.26 3.37
N HIS A 591 15.12 -13.30 3.78
CA HIS A 591 15.97 -14.47 3.59
C HIS A 591 15.98 -15.45 4.79
N SER A 592 16.14 -16.74 4.49
CA SER A 592 16.18 -17.85 5.46
C SER A 592 17.55 -17.99 6.13
N GLU A 593 17.64 -18.81 7.19
CA GLU A 593 18.92 -19.13 7.84
C GLU A 593 19.93 -19.82 6.89
N ASN A 594 19.45 -20.63 5.92
CA ASN A 594 20.33 -21.21 4.90
C ASN A 594 20.91 -20.14 3.97
N ALA A 595 20.10 -19.16 3.55
CA ALA A 595 20.59 -18.04 2.73
C ALA A 595 21.61 -17.19 3.50
N LYS A 596 21.38 -16.98 4.81
CA LYS A 596 22.36 -16.35 5.71
C LYS A 596 23.64 -17.17 5.83
N ALA A 597 23.56 -18.50 5.88
CA ALA A 597 24.72 -19.39 5.96
C ALA A 597 25.53 -19.44 4.65
N MET A 598 24.96 -19.01 3.52
CA MET A 598 25.69 -18.87 2.25
C MET A 598 26.49 -17.57 2.16
N LEU A 599 26.10 -16.52 2.89
CA LEU A 599 26.74 -15.19 2.84
C LEU A 599 28.27 -15.20 3.02
N PRO A 600 28.88 -16.02 3.90
CA PRO A 600 30.35 -16.10 3.99
C PRO A 600 31.04 -16.41 2.66
N THR A 601 30.38 -17.13 1.75
CA THR A 601 30.93 -17.47 0.43
C THR A 601 31.08 -16.24 -0.46
N TYR A 602 30.23 -15.23 -0.24
CA TYR A 602 30.17 -14.00 -1.02
C TYR A 602 30.74 -12.80 -0.27
N HIS A 603 31.16 -12.99 0.99
CA HIS A 603 31.76 -11.94 1.79
C HIS A 603 33.07 -11.48 1.16
N ILE A 604 33.25 -10.18 0.97
CA ILE A 604 34.45 -9.61 0.36
C ILE A 604 35.15 -8.58 1.23
N GLY A 605 34.51 -8.15 2.30
CA GLY A 605 35.11 -7.26 3.29
C GLY A 605 34.06 -6.62 4.18
N THR A 606 34.56 -6.00 5.24
CA THR A 606 33.74 -5.24 6.17
C THR A 606 33.73 -3.79 5.73
N LEU A 607 32.56 -3.16 5.77
CA LEU A 607 32.47 -1.76 5.46
C LEU A 607 33.19 -0.96 6.56
N ASN A 608 34.09 -0.04 6.22
CA ASN A 608 34.88 0.67 7.24
C ASN A 608 33.96 1.51 8.14
N LYS A 609 34.43 1.89 9.34
CA LYS A 609 33.60 2.54 10.36
C LYS A 609 32.98 3.87 9.86
N GLU A 610 33.73 4.61 9.05
CA GLU A 610 33.30 5.88 8.44
C GLU A 610 32.18 5.64 7.40
N SER A 611 32.37 4.65 6.54
CA SER A 611 31.41 4.24 5.51
C SER A 611 30.14 3.65 6.12
N ARG A 612 30.24 2.90 7.23
CA ARG A 612 29.08 2.43 8.01
C ARG A 612 28.28 3.58 8.56
N ALA A 613 28.94 4.61 9.06
CA ALA A 613 28.30 5.83 9.56
C ALA A 613 27.68 6.67 8.42
N ILE A 614 28.25 6.63 7.21
CA ILE A 614 27.71 7.28 6.01
C ILE A 614 26.43 6.58 5.53
N LEU A 615 26.41 5.23 5.49
CA LEU A 615 25.25 4.44 5.05
C LEU A 615 24.11 4.40 6.09
N SER A 616 24.42 4.25 7.38
CA SER A 616 23.44 4.30 8.49
C SER A 616 22.97 5.72 8.83
N GLY A 617 23.60 6.74 8.25
CA GLY A 617 23.28 8.15 8.47
C GLY A 617 23.68 8.70 9.84
N ASP A 618 24.53 7.98 10.58
CA ASP A 618 24.98 8.26 11.96
C ASP A 618 26.36 8.94 12.05
N ALA A 619 26.99 9.34 10.94
CA ALA A 619 28.20 10.15 11.00
C ALA A 619 27.92 11.51 11.66
N THR A 620 28.33 11.64 12.93
CA THR A 620 28.78 12.91 13.49
C THR A 620 29.86 13.46 12.58
N ALA A 621 29.70 14.73 12.16
CA ALA A 621 30.62 15.53 11.38
C ALA A 621 32.07 15.03 11.48
N THR A 622 32.62 14.54 10.38
CA THR A 622 34.07 14.39 10.24
C THR A 622 34.69 15.78 10.40
N SER A 623 35.85 15.83 11.04
CA SER A 623 36.59 17.05 11.42
C SER A 623 37.04 17.93 10.25
N ASP A 624 36.64 17.62 9.02
CA ASP A 624 36.95 18.38 7.79
C ASP A 624 35.74 19.22 7.30
N ASP A 625 34.54 19.00 7.85
CA ASP A 625 33.30 19.65 7.39
C ASP A 625 33.21 21.14 7.82
N SER A 626 34.01 21.57 8.81
CA SER A 626 33.94 22.92 9.37
C SER A 626 34.49 24.01 8.45
N ASN A 627 35.24 23.69 7.40
CA ASN A 627 35.93 24.65 6.52
C ASN A 627 35.51 24.62 5.05
N ARG A 628 34.55 23.76 4.66
CA ARG A 628 34.13 23.63 3.25
C ARG A 628 33.44 24.90 2.73
N GLU A 629 33.64 25.23 1.46
CA GLU A 629 33.05 26.43 0.86
C GLU A 629 31.51 26.33 0.72
N ILE A 630 30.98 25.15 0.43
CA ILE A 630 29.55 24.92 0.14
C ILE A 630 28.89 24.06 1.21
N PHE A 631 27.78 24.55 1.77
CA PHE A 631 27.03 23.88 2.83
C PHE A 631 26.20 22.70 2.34
N LEU A 632 25.34 22.87 1.33
CA LEU A 632 24.47 21.79 0.87
C LEU A 632 25.26 20.77 0.05
N GLN A 633 25.17 19.51 0.45
CA GLN A 633 25.76 18.37 -0.25
C GLN A 633 24.68 17.41 -0.72
N SER A 634 24.67 17.07 -2.03
CA SER A 634 23.55 16.33 -2.63
C SER A 634 23.49 14.87 -2.17
N LYS A 635 24.60 14.36 -1.62
CA LYS A 635 24.75 12.98 -1.14
C LYS A 635 24.84 12.86 0.37
N THR A 636 25.32 13.89 1.09
CA THR A 636 25.56 13.85 2.54
C THR A 636 24.70 14.83 3.34
N TRP A 637 24.41 14.48 4.60
CA TRP A 637 23.71 15.37 5.52
C TRP A 637 24.69 16.33 6.20
N SER A 638 24.29 17.59 6.28
CA SER A 638 25.05 18.71 6.80
C SER A 638 24.32 19.32 7.98
N LYS A 639 25.02 19.65 9.06
CA LYS A 639 24.39 20.21 10.26
C LYS A 639 24.44 21.73 10.26
N ALA A 640 23.33 22.38 10.56
CA ALA A 640 23.31 23.81 10.86
C ALA A 640 22.57 24.08 12.17
N LEU A 641 23.01 25.11 12.89
CA LEU A 641 22.54 25.41 14.23
C LEU A 641 21.34 26.35 14.15
N LEU A 642 20.18 25.92 14.64
CA LEU A 642 19.01 26.78 14.75
C LEU A 642 19.31 27.94 15.71
N CYS A 643 19.46 29.16 15.18
CA CYS A 643 19.89 30.33 15.96
C CYS A 643 18.76 31.35 16.19
N LYS A 644 17.70 31.34 15.37
CA LYS A 644 16.58 32.29 15.50
C LYS A 644 15.26 31.70 14.98
N LYS A 645 14.16 32.11 15.62
CA LYS A 645 12.78 31.92 15.14
C LYS A 645 12.10 33.29 15.10
N MET A 646 11.58 33.68 13.95
CA MET A 646 10.88 34.96 13.77
C MET A 646 9.45 34.70 13.29
N SER A 647 8.45 35.14 14.06
CA SER A 647 7.05 35.04 13.65
C SER A 647 6.71 36.07 12.58
N ILE A 648 6.08 35.62 11.49
CA ILE A 648 5.60 36.44 10.36
C ILE A 648 4.08 36.57 10.42
N SER A 649 3.38 35.48 10.72
CA SER A 649 1.93 35.43 10.97
C SER A 649 1.67 34.50 12.18
N PRO A 650 0.42 34.36 12.67
CA PRO A 650 0.09 33.41 13.75
C PRO A 650 0.53 31.97 13.48
N ASP A 651 0.60 31.59 12.20
CA ASP A 651 0.92 30.25 11.73
C ASP A 651 2.12 30.22 10.76
N THR A 652 2.94 31.26 10.67
CA THR A 652 4.12 31.26 9.79
C THR A 652 5.32 31.87 10.48
N LYS A 653 6.48 31.19 10.38
CA LYS A 653 7.75 31.61 10.98
C LYS A 653 8.91 31.47 10.01
N ILE A 654 9.92 32.32 10.15
CA ILE A 654 11.25 32.14 9.57
C ILE A 654 12.14 31.48 10.63
N PHE A 655 12.75 30.36 10.26
CA PHE A 655 13.76 29.66 11.04
C PHE A 655 15.13 29.95 10.43
N SER A 656 16.02 30.54 11.22
CA SER A 656 17.39 30.87 10.79
C SER A 656 18.38 29.86 11.36
N PHE A 657 19.23 29.34 10.49
CA PHE A 657 20.24 28.35 10.81
C PHE A 657 21.63 28.91 10.53
N LYS A 658 22.49 28.96 11.54
CA LYS A 658 23.90 29.34 11.40
C LYS A 658 24.68 28.19 10.78
N LEU A 659 25.38 28.47 9.69
CA LEU A 659 26.26 27.52 9.00
C LEU A 659 27.61 27.42 9.72
N ASN A 660 28.53 26.59 9.21
CA ASN A 660 29.78 26.28 9.91
C ASN A 660 30.68 27.52 10.09
N HIS A 661 30.70 28.43 9.12
CA HIS A 661 31.41 29.72 9.18
C HIS A 661 30.73 30.79 8.31
N GLU A 662 31.03 32.07 8.56
CA GLU A 662 30.35 33.20 7.92
C GLU A 662 30.54 33.26 6.40
N GLY A 663 31.65 32.75 5.88
CA GLY A 663 31.93 32.68 4.43
C GLY A 663 31.38 31.45 3.71
N GLN A 664 30.67 30.54 4.40
CA GLN A 664 30.17 29.30 3.78
C GLN A 664 28.92 29.57 2.95
N LYS A 665 28.95 29.31 1.65
CA LYS A 665 27.80 29.46 0.74
C LYS A 665 26.77 28.35 0.99
N ILE A 666 25.49 28.64 0.86
CA ILE A 666 24.42 27.62 0.97
C ILE A 666 24.58 26.54 -0.11
N GLY A 667 24.80 26.92 -1.37
CA GLY A 667 24.99 25.99 -2.48
C GLY A 667 23.72 25.39 -3.05
N LEU A 668 22.66 26.18 -3.23
CA LEU A 668 21.40 25.71 -3.82
C LEU A 668 21.14 26.36 -5.19
N PRO A 669 21.17 25.61 -6.29
CA PRO A 669 20.77 26.16 -7.60
C PRO A 669 19.32 26.64 -7.61
N THR A 670 19.06 27.71 -8.34
CA THR A 670 17.71 28.29 -8.50
C THR A 670 16.75 27.27 -9.09
N GLY A 671 15.67 26.96 -8.37
CA GLY A 671 14.70 25.94 -8.79
C GLY A 671 14.84 24.59 -8.10
N GLN A 672 15.90 24.39 -7.31
CA GLN A 672 16.06 23.21 -6.47
C GLN A 672 15.69 23.50 -5.01
N HIS A 673 15.44 22.45 -4.24
CA HIS A 673 15.11 22.49 -2.83
C HIS A 673 16.14 21.72 -2.01
N LEU A 674 16.06 21.87 -0.69
CA LEU A 674 16.83 21.07 0.27
C LEU A 674 15.90 20.11 1.02
N MET A 675 16.46 19.04 1.56
CA MET A 675 15.82 18.16 2.52
C MET A 675 16.28 18.57 3.91
N MET A 676 15.35 18.71 4.84
CA MET A 676 15.61 18.96 6.25
C MET A 676 15.22 17.72 7.06
N ARG A 677 16.08 17.32 8.00
CA ARG A 677 15.89 16.18 8.89
C ARG A 677 15.98 16.60 10.35
N LEU A 678 14.93 16.30 11.11
CA LEU A 678 14.91 16.35 12.57
C LEU A 678 14.93 14.93 13.11
N ARG A 679 15.79 14.67 14.09
CA ARG A 679 15.84 13.39 14.79
C ARG A 679 15.19 13.53 16.16
N ASP A 680 14.34 12.58 16.50
CA ASP A 680 13.80 12.45 17.85
C ASP A 680 14.96 12.10 18.82
N PRO A 681 15.21 12.90 19.88
CA PRO A 681 16.31 12.65 20.80
C PRO A 681 16.22 11.32 21.56
N ALA A 682 15.02 10.77 21.75
CA ALA A 682 14.75 9.55 22.51
C ALA A 682 14.71 8.30 21.62
N THR A 683 14.05 8.38 20.46
CA THR A 683 13.85 7.21 19.58
C THR A 683 14.86 7.14 18.44
N ARG A 684 15.62 8.22 18.19
CA ARG A 684 16.50 8.44 17.02
C ARG A 684 15.78 8.41 15.67
N GLU A 685 14.45 8.32 15.65
CA GLU A 685 13.64 8.37 14.42
C GLU A 685 13.79 9.73 13.73
N ALA A 686 13.81 9.72 12.40
CA ALA A 686 14.04 10.91 11.59
C ALA A 686 12.76 11.36 10.87
N ILE A 687 12.35 12.61 11.11
CA ILE A 687 11.35 13.31 10.29
C ILE A 687 12.08 14.05 9.19
N ILE A 688 11.81 13.69 7.93
CA ILE A 688 12.47 14.30 6.77
C ILE A 688 11.43 14.98 5.87
N ARG A 689 11.68 16.24 5.50
CA ARG A 689 10.82 17.00 4.58
C ARG A 689 11.64 17.90 3.66
N SER A 690 11.16 18.09 2.44
CA SER A 690 11.74 19.05 1.50
C SER A 690 11.24 20.47 1.78
N TYR A 691 12.15 21.43 1.67
CA TYR A 691 11.86 22.86 1.77
C TYR A 691 12.66 23.63 0.73
N THR A 692 12.05 24.62 0.11
CA THR A 692 12.80 25.66 -0.60
C THR A 692 13.13 26.77 0.40
N PRO A 693 14.41 27.13 0.56
CA PRO A 693 14.79 28.15 1.53
C PRO A 693 14.27 29.53 1.11
N TYR A 694 14.16 30.40 2.11
CA TYR A 694 13.91 31.83 1.93
C TYR A 694 15.19 32.58 1.52
N SER A 695 16.36 32.11 1.98
CA SER A 695 17.67 32.57 1.52
C SER A 695 17.90 32.30 0.03
N ASP A 696 18.76 33.12 -0.58
CA ASP A 696 19.34 32.83 -1.89
C ASP A 696 20.33 31.66 -1.76
N GLY A 697 20.43 30.81 -2.78
CA GLY A 697 21.37 29.69 -2.74
C GLY A 697 22.84 30.09 -2.71
N SER A 698 23.14 31.35 -3.03
CA SER A 698 24.48 31.95 -2.95
C SER A 698 24.75 32.70 -1.64
N ASP A 699 23.76 32.87 -0.76
CA ASP A 699 23.94 33.52 0.54
C ASP A 699 24.97 32.75 1.39
N CYS A 700 25.68 33.49 2.25
CA CYS A 700 26.77 32.97 3.06
C CYS A 700 26.44 32.99 4.56
N GLY A 701 26.91 31.98 5.30
CA GLY A 701 26.94 31.94 6.76
C GLY A 701 25.61 31.68 7.47
N GLN A 702 24.47 31.94 6.82
CA GLN A 702 23.14 31.72 7.39
C GLN A 702 22.16 31.19 6.34
N LEU A 703 21.35 30.21 6.73
CA LEU A 703 20.24 29.65 5.96
C LEU A 703 18.92 29.99 6.64
N ASP A 704 18.05 30.71 5.95
CA ASP A 704 16.69 31.04 6.42
C ASP A 704 15.65 30.20 5.69
N ILE A 705 14.72 29.61 6.42
CA ILE A 705 13.60 28.83 5.88
C ILE A 705 12.28 29.37 6.42
N LEU A 706 11.41 29.78 5.51
CA LEU A 706 10.06 30.28 5.82
C LEU A 706 9.06 29.11 5.80
N ILE A 707 8.43 28.84 6.94
CA ILE A 707 7.59 27.66 7.15
C ILE A 707 6.26 28.06 7.76
N LYS A 708 5.17 27.57 7.14
CA LYS A 708 3.83 27.60 7.71
C LYS A 708 3.66 26.45 8.70
N ILE A 709 3.34 26.76 9.95
CA ILE A 709 3.08 25.82 11.03
C ILE A 709 1.64 25.34 10.93
N TYR A 710 1.48 24.02 10.82
CA TYR A 710 0.17 23.40 10.80
C TYR A 710 -0.09 22.87 12.20
N TYR A 711 -0.81 23.63 13.01
CA TYR A 711 -1.16 23.21 14.36
C TYR A 711 -2.25 22.13 14.33
N ASP A 712 -2.28 21.32 15.38
CA ASP A 712 -3.40 20.41 15.63
C ASP A 712 -4.72 21.20 15.71
N THR A 713 -5.74 20.69 15.04
CA THR A 713 -7.13 21.10 15.24
C THR A 713 -7.92 19.89 15.76
N PRO A 714 -9.10 20.09 16.39
CA PRO A 714 -9.90 18.97 16.88
C PRO A 714 -10.28 17.95 15.80
N GLN A 715 -10.22 18.33 14.52
CA GLN A 715 -10.57 17.50 13.37
C GLN A 715 -9.37 17.00 12.57
N ARG A 716 -8.17 17.54 12.80
CA ARG A 716 -6.99 17.22 11.98
C ARG A 716 -5.71 17.36 12.79
N LYS A 717 -4.91 16.29 12.80
CA LYS A 717 -3.54 16.33 13.31
C LYS A 717 -2.69 17.27 12.45
N GLY A 718 -1.94 18.15 13.09
CA GLY A 718 -1.06 19.13 12.51
C GLY A 718 0.19 18.51 11.86
N GLY A 719 1.05 19.35 11.32
CA GLY A 719 2.22 18.93 10.56
C GLY A 719 3.34 18.41 11.46
N ALA A 720 3.67 17.11 11.36
CA ALA A 720 4.71 16.49 12.19
C ALA A 720 6.05 17.25 12.19
N MET A 721 6.56 17.61 11.00
CA MET A 721 7.81 18.38 10.88
C MET A 721 7.68 19.82 11.38
N THR A 722 6.58 20.49 11.04
CA THR A 722 6.43 21.92 11.33
C THR A 722 6.17 22.16 12.81
N GLN A 723 5.41 21.29 13.48
CA GLN A 723 5.24 21.31 14.94
C GLN A 723 6.51 20.88 15.68
N ALA A 724 7.25 19.86 15.19
CA ALA A 724 8.52 19.45 15.78
C ALA A 724 9.57 20.58 15.70
N LEU A 725 9.71 21.21 14.54
CA LEU A 725 10.62 22.34 14.37
C LEU A 725 10.20 23.55 15.20
N ASP A 726 8.89 23.82 15.30
CA ASP A 726 8.39 24.93 16.12
C ASP A 726 8.60 24.70 17.62
N SER A 727 8.56 23.45 18.06
CA SER A 727 8.85 23.06 19.45
C SER A 727 10.36 23.01 19.75
N LEU A 728 11.21 22.87 18.73
CA LEU A 728 12.66 22.70 18.90
C LEU A 728 13.34 23.95 19.50
N PRO A 729 14.04 23.89 20.64
CA PRO A 729 14.66 25.08 21.22
C PRO A 729 15.77 25.66 20.31
N VAL A 730 15.93 26.99 20.33
CA VAL A 730 17.10 27.64 19.73
C VAL A 730 18.38 27.07 20.37
N GLY A 731 19.40 26.84 19.55
CA GLY A 731 20.65 26.16 19.94
C GLY A 731 20.70 24.68 19.59
N HIS A 732 19.68 24.13 18.93
CA HIS A 732 19.68 22.74 18.44
C HIS A 732 20.19 22.63 17.02
N TRP A 733 20.89 21.53 16.73
CA TRP A 733 21.35 21.18 15.39
C TRP A 733 20.23 20.55 14.58
N VAL A 734 20.17 20.93 13.30
CA VAL A 734 19.25 20.37 12.32
C VAL A 734 20.05 19.92 11.10
N ASP A 735 19.67 18.76 10.55
CA ASP A 735 20.36 18.15 9.42
C ASP A 735 19.74 18.64 8.10
N PHE A 736 20.57 18.94 7.12
CA PHE A 736 20.21 19.43 5.79
C PHE A 736 20.93 18.65 4.69
N LYS A 737 20.25 18.37 3.58
CA LYS A 737 20.83 17.70 2.41
C LYS A 737 20.30 18.35 1.15
N GLY A 738 21.14 18.53 0.13
CA GLY A 738 20.73 19.18 -1.12
C GLY A 738 21.94 19.58 -1.96
N PRO A 739 21.75 20.05 -3.18
CA PRO A 739 20.46 20.34 -3.80
C PRO A 739 19.70 19.08 -4.23
N VAL A 740 18.37 19.18 -4.23
CA VAL A 740 17.43 18.15 -4.70
C VAL A 740 16.39 18.82 -5.60
N GLY A 741 16.09 18.21 -6.75
CA GLY A 741 15.08 18.73 -7.67
C GLY A 741 15.49 18.54 -9.12
N LYS A 742 14.50 18.46 -10.02
CA LYS A 742 14.71 18.22 -11.45
C LYS A 742 14.83 19.51 -12.27
N PHE A 743 14.48 20.65 -11.69
CA PHE A 743 14.43 21.96 -12.36
C PHE A 743 15.58 22.85 -11.87
N VAL A 744 16.36 23.40 -12.79
CA VAL A 744 17.40 24.39 -12.52
C VAL A 744 17.24 25.56 -13.49
N TYR A 745 17.19 26.78 -12.98
CA TYR A 745 17.15 28.00 -13.79
C TYR A 745 18.54 28.61 -13.92
N HIS A 746 18.99 28.85 -15.16
CA HIS A 746 20.31 29.41 -15.48
C HIS A 746 20.26 30.86 -15.98
N GLY A 747 19.10 31.52 -15.92
CA GLY A 747 18.91 32.88 -16.40
C GLY A 747 18.61 32.96 -17.90
N ASN A 748 18.07 34.11 -18.32
CA ASN A 748 17.74 34.43 -19.71
C ASN A 748 16.82 33.38 -20.38
N GLY A 749 15.84 32.90 -19.63
CA GLY A 749 14.88 31.89 -20.07
C GLY A 749 15.45 30.48 -20.17
N ARG A 750 16.74 30.25 -19.88
CA ARG A 750 17.34 28.92 -19.96
C ARG A 750 17.13 28.15 -18.67
N CYS A 751 16.58 26.94 -18.77
CA CYS A 751 16.46 26.02 -17.66
C CYS A 751 16.84 24.60 -18.05
N ILE A 752 17.18 23.78 -17.05
CA ILE A 752 17.34 22.34 -17.20
C ILE A 752 16.17 21.67 -16.48
N ILE A 753 15.49 20.75 -17.15
CA ILE A 753 14.41 19.92 -16.58
C ILE A 753 14.74 18.45 -16.84
N SER A 754 15.04 17.69 -15.78
CA SER A 754 15.46 16.27 -15.87
C SER A 754 16.59 16.07 -16.89
N ASP A 755 17.65 16.89 -16.75
CA ASP A 755 18.86 16.88 -17.58
C ASP A 755 18.66 17.30 -19.05
N ARG A 756 17.48 17.84 -19.41
CA ARG A 756 17.20 18.44 -20.72
C ARG A 756 17.19 19.96 -20.64
N GLU A 757 18.02 20.60 -21.45
CA GLU A 757 18.01 22.05 -21.60
C GLU A 757 16.73 22.48 -22.35
N ARG A 758 16.04 23.48 -21.80
CA ARG A 758 14.86 24.13 -22.40
C ARG A 758 15.05 25.64 -22.40
N ARG A 759 14.45 26.28 -23.40
CA ARG A 759 14.35 27.73 -23.48
C ARG A 759 12.89 28.14 -23.25
N VAL A 760 12.67 28.89 -22.19
CA VAL A 760 11.38 29.39 -21.72
C VAL A 760 11.23 30.83 -22.16
N ARG A 761 10.17 31.12 -22.91
CA ARG A 761 9.82 32.49 -23.37
C ARG A 761 8.86 33.22 -22.42
N ARG A 762 8.30 32.52 -21.44
CA ARG A 762 7.47 33.06 -20.35
C ARG A 762 7.28 32.04 -19.22
N PHE A 763 7.36 32.49 -17.97
CA PHE A 763 6.95 31.70 -16.81
C PHE A 763 5.55 32.07 -16.36
N ILE A 764 4.74 31.04 -16.07
CA ILE A 764 3.41 31.18 -15.46
C ILE A 764 3.46 30.47 -14.12
N MET A 765 3.48 31.22 -13.04
CA MET A 765 3.75 30.71 -11.70
C MET A 765 2.46 30.69 -10.88
N VAL A 766 2.12 29.56 -10.26
CA VAL A 766 0.93 29.41 -9.43
C VAL A 766 1.36 28.95 -8.04
N CYS A 767 1.00 29.72 -7.02
CA CYS A 767 1.36 29.40 -5.65
C CYS A 767 0.29 29.74 -4.62
N GLY A 768 0.44 29.18 -3.42
CA GLY A 768 -0.38 29.51 -2.27
C GLY A 768 0.29 29.14 -0.95
N GLY A 769 0.11 30.00 0.07
CA GLY A 769 0.77 29.88 1.36
C GLY A 769 2.31 29.84 1.22
N SER A 770 2.96 28.91 1.92
CA SER A 770 4.43 28.73 1.85
C SER A 770 4.92 28.21 0.49
N GLY A 771 4.02 27.80 -0.41
CA GLY A 771 4.35 27.46 -1.81
C GLY A 771 4.89 28.65 -2.61
N ILE A 772 4.83 29.88 -2.08
CA ILE A 772 5.51 31.04 -2.67
C ILE A 772 7.05 30.87 -2.71
N THR A 773 7.65 30.06 -1.83
CA THR A 773 9.12 29.97 -1.69
C THR A 773 9.85 29.50 -2.97
N PRO A 774 9.47 28.40 -3.65
CA PRO A 774 10.07 28.04 -4.94
C PRO A 774 9.75 29.03 -6.06
N ILE A 775 8.53 29.57 -6.09
CA ILE A 775 8.13 30.58 -7.08
C ILE A 775 8.98 31.84 -6.96
N ARG A 776 9.16 32.32 -5.72
CA ARG A 776 9.98 33.48 -5.41
C ARG A 776 11.43 33.28 -5.80
N GLN A 777 12.00 32.09 -5.60
CA GLN A 777 13.39 31.80 -5.96
C GLN A 777 13.64 32.02 -7.46
N VAL A 778 12.75 31.48 -8.32
CA VAL A 778 12.84 31.68 -9.77
C VAL A 778 12.51 33.12 -10.16
N LEU A 779 11.44 33.69 -9.62
CA LEU A 779 11.03 35.06 -9.90
C LEU A 779 12.14 36.05 -9.58
N ARG A 780 12.79 35.94 -8.41
CA ARG A 780 13.92 36.80 -8.05
C ARG A 780 15.08 36.67 -9.01
N ALA A 781 15.46 35.45 -9.38
CA ALA A 781 16.56 35.22 -10.32
C ALA A 781 16.31 35.90 -11.68
N VAL A 782 15.06 35.89 -12.17
CA VAL A 782 14.67 36.59 -13.41
C VAL A 782 14.63 38.10 -13.22
N MET A 783 14.07 38.58 -12.10
CA MET A 783 13.81 40.01 -11.90
C MET A 783 15.04 40.80 -11.43
N GLN A 784 16.03 40.13 -10.84
CA GLN A 784 17.28 40.77 -10.39
C GLN A 784 18.33 40.86 -11.50
N ASP A 785 18.20 40.08 -12.57
CA ASP A 785 19.06 40.19 -13.76
C ASP A 785 18.44 41.17 -14.79
N PRO A 786 19.06 42.35 -15.03
CA PRO A 786 18.57 43.30 -16.03
C PRO A 786 18.65 42.78 -17.47
N SER A 787 19.53 41.80 -17.74
CA SER A 787 19.67 41.19 -19.06
C SER A 787 18.58 40.17 -19.36
N ASP A 788 17.99 39.58 -18.32
CA ASP A 788 16.96 38.56 -18.44
C ASP A 788 15.62 39.18 -18.82
N THR A 789 15.20 39.00 -20.07
CA THR A 789 13.94 39.57 -20.58
C THR A 789 12.74 38.63 -20.43
N THR A 790 12.88 37.54 -19.67
CA THR A 790 11.83 36.52 -19.55
C THR A 790 10.64 37.05 -18.74
N PRO A 791 9.43 37.10 -19.32
CA PRO A 791 8.24 37.55 -18.60
C PRO A 791 7.78 36.52 -17.58
N CYS A 792 7.31 36.99 -16.42
CA CYS A 792 6.77 36.15 -15.35
C CYS A 792 5.38 36.66 -14.94
N ILE A 793 4.42 35.74 -14.82
CA ILE A 793 3.09 35.99 -14.27
C ILE A 793 2.94 35.13 -13.03
N VAL A 794 2.58 35.71 -11.89
CA VAL A 794 2.39 34.99 -10.63
C VAL A 794 0.93 35.04 -10.20
N PHE A 795 0.29 33.89 -10.12
CA PHE A 795 -1.01 33.69 -9.49
C PHE A 795 -0.80 33.22 -8.05
N ASN A 796 -1.03 34.10 -7.09
CA ASN A 796 -0.81 33.85 -5.67
C ASN A 796 -2.15 33.73 -4.92
N GLY A 797 -2.61 32.49 -4.73
CA GLY A 797 -3.87 32.15 -4.08
C GLY A 797 -3.71 31.93 -2.58
N ASN A 798 -4.36 32.77 -1.77
CA ASN A 798 -4.30 32.69 -0.30
C ASN A 798 -5.69 32.76 0.33
N ARG A 799 -5.80 32.39 1.62
CA ARG A 799 -7.09 32.44 2.31
C ARG A 799 -7.46 33.89 2.63
N SER A 800 -6.59 34.58 3.37
CA SER A 800 -6.80 35.95 3.84
C SER A 800 -5.61 36.85 3.47
N PHE A 801 -5.75 38.17 3.62
CA PHE A 801 -4.69 39.13 3.27
C PHE A 801 -3.37 38.89 4.01
N GLN A 802 -3.44 38.51 5.29
CA GLN A 802 -2.26 38.18 6.12
C GLN A 802 -1.53 36.90 5.69
N ASP A 803 -2.18 36.04 4.88
CA ASP A 803 -1.57 34.82 4.35
C ASP A 803 -0.73 35.09 3.09
N ILE A 804 -0.70 36.33 2.59
CA ILE A 804 0.15 36.73 1.45
C ILE A 804 1.59 36.88 1.95
N LEU A 805 2.32 35.78 1.94
CA LEU A 805 3.73 35.74 2.36
C LEU A 805 4.60 36.48 1.35
N CYS A 806 5.63 37.18 1.84
CA CYS A 806 6.58 37.98 1.04
C CYS A 806 5.94 39.14 0.23
N LYS A 807 4.77 39.65 0.62
CA LYS A 807 4.01 40.65 -0.15
C LYS A 807 4.83 41.88 -0.55
N GLU A 808 5.50 42.53 0.40
CA GLU A 808 6.25 43.77 0.14
C GLU A 808 7.38 43.55 -0.89
N GLU A 809 8.09 42.43 -0.79
CA GLU A 809 9.14 42.07 -1.75
C GLU A 809 8.55 41.79 -3.14
N LEU A 810 7.45 41.06 -3.21
CA LEU A 810 6.75 40.78 -4.46
C LEU A 810 6.27 42.08 -5.13
N ASP A 811 5.63 42.97 -4.38
CA ASP A 811 5.17 44.28 -4.89
C ASP A 811 6.35 45.12 -5.42
N ASN A 812 7.49 45.10 -4.70
CA ASN A 812 8.70 45.80 -5.13
C ASN A 812 9.30 45.21 -6.41
N LEU A 813 9.30 43.88 -6.56
CA LEU A 813 9.77 43.21 -7.79
C LEU A 813 8.89 43.56 -8.99
N GLU A 814 7.57 43.60 -8.81
CA GLU A 814 6.61 44.00 -9.85
C GLU A 814 6.79 45.47 -10.23
N ALA A 815 6.87 46.37 -9.24
CA ALA A 815 7.07 47.81 -9.47
C ALA A 815 8.39 48.13 -10.16
N ALA A 816 9.45 47.38 -9.87
CA ALA A 816 10.75 47.52 -10.53
C ALA A 816 10.79 46.93 -11.96
N ASN A 817 9.88 46.00 -12.29
CA ASN A 817 9.87 45.27 -13.57
C ASN A 817 8.50 45.31 -14.27
N PRO A 818 7.85 46.48 -14.45
CA PRO A 818 6.46 46.59 -14.86
C PRO A 818 6.18 46.07 -16.29
N SER A 819 7.21 45.94 -17.12
CA SER A 819 7.11 45.41 -18.48
C SER A 819 7.20 43.89 -18.57
N LYS A 820 7.73 43.20 -17.55
CA LYS A 820 7.98 41.75 -17.56
C LYS A 820 7.53 40.99 -16.31
N CYS A 821 7.04 41.64 -15.27
CA CYS A 821 6.51 41.00 -14.07
C CYS A 821 5.05 41.39 -13.84
N ARG A 822 4.21 40.41 -13.49
CA ARG A 822 2.84 40.66 -13.05
C ARG A 822 2.46 39.74 -11.90
N ILE A 823 1.94 40.27 -10.81
CA ILE A 823 1.57 39.53 -9.60
C ILE A 823 0.08 39.69 -9.32
N ILE A 824 -0.61 38.58 -9.26
CA ILE A 824 -2.07 38.50 -9.16
C ILE A 824 -2.40 37.75 -7.88
N ASN A 825 -2.84 38.50 -6.88
CA ASN A 825 -3.28 37.93 -5.63
C ASN A 825 -4.77 37.56 -5.71
N ALA A 826 -5.10 36.35 -5.27
CA ALA A 826 -6.46 35.84 -5.17
C ALA A 826 -6.75 35.43 -3.73
N LEU A 827 -7.85 35.93 -3.16
CA LEU A 827 -8.23 35.67 -1.76
C LEU A 827 -9.61 35.03 -1.68
N THR A 828 -9.73 33.93 -0.93
CA THR A 828 -11.04 33.32 -0.64
C THR A 828 -11.82 34.03 0.45
N ASP A 829 -11.11 34.75 1.34
CA ASP A 829 -11.64 35.56 2.44
C ASP A 829 -10.99 36.97 2.41
N PRO A 830 -11.35 37.81 1.41
CA PRO A 830 -10.75 39.12 1.23
C PRO A 830 -11.32 40.17 2.20
N PRO A 831 -10.53 41.19 2.59
CA PRO A 831 -11.07 42.35 3.30
C PRO A 831 -12.05 43.15 2.41
N PRO A 832 -12.94 43.97 3.00
CA PRO A 832 -13.99 44.69 2.25
C PRO A 832 -13.48 45.59 1.12
N ASP A 833 -12.28 46.15 1.26
CA ASP A 833 -11.59 47.05 0.33
C ASP A 833 -10.67 46.33 -0.68
N TRP A 834 -10.72 45.00 -0.74
CA TRP A 834 -9.90 44.21 -1.66
C TRP A 834 -10.26 44.46 -3.14
N SER A 835 -9.28 44.95 -3.88
CA SER A 835 -9.34 45.21 -5.33
C SER A 835 -8.84 44.05 -6.20
N GLY A 836 -8.26 43.00 -5.60
CA GLY A 836 -7.76 41.82 -6.32
C GLY A 836 -8.83 40.76 -6.58
N ILE A 837 -8.40 39.58 -7.03
CA ILE A 837 -9.33 38.48 -7.36
C ILE A 837 -9.97 37.94 -6.07
N LYS A 838 -11.29 37.74 -6.10
CA LYS A 838 -12.05 37.10 -5.03
C LYS A 838 -12.34 35.65 -5.40
N GLY A 839 -11.98 34.72 -4.52
CA GLY A 839 -12.12 33.28 -4.74
C GLY A 839 -10.89 32.62 -5.36
N PHE A 840 -11.09 31.49 -6.04
CA PHE A 840 -10.02 30.69 -6.63
C PHE A 840 -9.62 31.18 -8.02
N VAL A 841 -8.34 31.03 -8.35
CA VAL A 841 -7.84 31.18 -9.72
C VAL A 841 -8.41 30.02 -10.55
N ASN A 842 -9.10 30.35 -11.65
CA ASN A 842 -9.82 29.37 -12.48
C ASN A 842 -9.62 29.64 -13.98
N GLN A 843 -10.10 28.72 -14.81
CA GLN A 843 -9.94 28.75 -16.27
C GLN A 843 -10.51 29.99 -16.95
N ALA A 844 -11.50 30.66 -16.36
CA ALA A 844 -12.04 31.90 -16.92
C ALA A 844 -11.11 33.11 -16.67
N LEU A 845 -10.47 33.14 -15.50
CA LEU A 845 -9.63 34.27 -15.07
C LEU A 845 -8.21 34.22 -15.65
N VAL A 846 -7.66 33.02 -15.84
CA VAL A 846 -6.27 32.85 -16.28
C VAL A 846 -5.98 33.50 -17.65
N PRO A 847 -6.79 33.28 -18.72
CA PRO A 847 -6.55 33.88 -20.03
C PRO A 847 -6.57 35.41 -20.03
N GLU A 848 -7.50 36.02 -19.28
CA GLU A 848 -7.61 37.48 -19.15
C GLU A 848 -6.34 38.07 -18.53
N GLN A 849 -5.85 37.44 -17.46
CA GLN A 849 -4.66 37.91 -16.76
C GLN A 849 -3.36 37.61 -17.51
N MET A 850 -3.36 36.62 -18.42
CA MET A 850 -2.21 36.28 -19.27
C MET A 850 -2.00 37.21 -20.48
N ALA A 851 -2.87 38.20 -20.68
CA ALA A 851 -2.78 39.17 -21.78
C ALA A 851 -1.48 40.00 -21.75
N LEU A 852 -0.96 40.29 -20.56
CA LEU A 852 0.28 41.01 -20.32
C LEU A 852 0.97 40.50 -19.04
N PRO A 853 2.31 40.40 -19.00
CA PRO A 853 3.25 40.70 -20.09
C PRO A 853 3.25 39.64 -21.21
N LYS A 854 3.49 40.10 -22.44
CA LYS A 854 3.56 39.21 -23.62
C LYS A 854 4.86 38.40 -23.59
N PRO A 855 4.84 37.15 -24.07
CA PRO A 855 6.05 36.33 -24.22
C PRO A 855 7.13 37.05 -25.05
N SER A 856 8.40 36.87 -24.70
CA SER A 856 9.53 37.43 -25.45
C SER A 856 10.30 36.32 -26.19
N GLY A 857 10.44 36.44 -27.51
CA GLY A 857 11.22 35.51 -28.33
C GLY A 857 10.60 34.12 -28.55
N GLU A 858 11.43 33.21 -29.06
CA GLU A 858 11.09 31.80 -29.30
C GLU A 858 11.37 30.94 -28.06
N GLY A 859 10.50 29.96 -27.77
CA GLY A 859 10.63 29.06 -26.63
C GLY A 859 9.29 28.58 -26.08
N ASP A 860 9.34 27.82 -24.99
CA ASP A 860 8.18 27.25 -24.33
C ASP A 860 7.58 28.21 -23.29
N GLU A 861 6.29 28.07 -23.01
CA GLU A 861 5.70 28.68 -21.83
C GLU A 861 5.69 27.65 -20.73
N LEU A 862 6.39 27.94 -19.63
CA LEU A 862 6.56 26.98 -18.54
C LEU A 862 5.71 27.39 -17.35
N VAL A 863 4.85 26.48 -16.90
CA VAL A 863 4.02 26.67 -15.72
C VAL A 863 4.75 26.11 -14.50
N LEU A 864 4.92 26.91 -13.47
CA LEU A 864 5.52 26.53 -12.20
C LEU A 864 4.44 26.48 -11.13
N VAL A 865 4.25 25.36 -10.45
CA VAL A 865 3.13 25.18 -9.51
C VAL A 865 3.63 24.70 -8.15
N CYS A 866 3.26 25.39 -7.06
CA CYS A 866 3.54 24.93 -5.71
C CYS A 866 2.52 25.43 -4.68
N GLY A 867 1.93 24.52 -3.91
CA GLY A 867 1.04 24.89 -2.80
C GLY A 867 0.23 23.70 -2.29
N PRO A 868 -0.87 23.95 -1.57
CA PRO A 868 -1.70 22.87 -1.03
C PRO A 868 -2.25 21.94 -2.14
N PRO A 869 -2.38 20.62 -1.90
CA PRO A 869 -2.82 19.67 -2.92
C PRO A 869 -4.10 20.04 -3.69
N PRO A 870 -5.16 20.61 -3.05
CA PRO A 870 -6.33 21.06 -3.79
C PRO A 870 -6.05 22.16 -4.82
N MET A 871 -5.14 23.08 -4.49
CA MET A 871 -4.74 24.18 -5.38
C MET A 871 -3.90 23.66 -6.55
N VAL A 872 -2.96 22.75 -6.27
CA VAL A 872 -2.11 22.12 -7.30
C VAL A 872 -2.97 21.39 -8.33
N LYS A 873 -3.94 20.58 -7.88
CA LYS A 873 -4.88 19.88 -8.77
C LYS A 873 -5.74 20.84 -9.59
N ALA A 874 -6.22 21.94 -8.97
CA ALA A 874 -7.01 22.94 -9.69
C ALA A 874 -6.19 23.69 -10.74
N ALA A 875 -4.92 24.00 -10.44
CA ALA A 875 -3.99 24.61 -11.39
C ALA A 875 -3.72 23.67 -12.57
N GLU A 876 -3.38 22.41 -12.32
CA GLU A 876 -3.15 21.40 -13.36
C GLU A 876 -4.35 21.26 -14.29
N ALA A 877 -5.56 21.07 -13.74
CA ALA A 877 -6.78 20.98 -14.52
C ALA A 877 -7.05 22.24 -15.35
N THR A 878 -6.75 23.42 -14.80
CA THR A 878 -6.91 24.70 -15.49
C THR A 878 -5.98 24.80 -16.69
N PHE A 879 -4.69 24.51 -16.54
CA PHE A 879 -3.71 24.65 -17.63
C PHE A 879 -3.85 23.55 -18.69
N LEU A 880 -4.21 22.32 -18.32
CA LEU A 880 -4.59 21.28 -19.29
C LEU A 880 -5.81 21.71 -20.11
N GLY A 881 -6.82 22.31 -19.46
CA GLY A 881 -8.00 22.85 -20.15
C GLY A 881 -7.70 24.04 -21.07
N LEU A 882 -6.56 24.72 -20.88
CA LEU A 882 -6.06 25.80 -21.74
C LEU A 882 -5.12 25.29 -22.85
N GLY A 883 -4.90 23.97 -22.95
CA GLY A 883 -4.09 23.35 -24.00
C GLY A 883 -2.60 23.19 -23.70
N PHE A 884 -2.16 23.45 -22.46
CA PHE A 884 -0.80 23.11 -22.02
C PHE A 884 -0.64 21.59 -21.88
N LYS A 885 0.55 21.07 -22.12
CA LYS A 885 0.87 19.65 -21.89
C LYS A 885 1.37 19.47 -20.46
N SER A 886 1.29 18.24 -19.94
CA SER A 886 1.91 17.87 -18.65
C SER A 886 3.39 18.24 -18.58
N ASP A 887 4.12 18.09 -19.69
CA ASP A 887 5.54 18.45 -19.79
C ASP A 887 5.79 19.97 -19.74
N ASP A 888 4.77 20.81 -19.92
CA ASP A 888 4.87 22.27 -19.78
C ASP A 888 4.64 22.73 -18.34
N MET A 889 4.45 21.81 -17.40
CA MET A 889 4.20 22.09 -15.99
C MET A 889 5.30 21.47 -15.10
N VAL A 890 5.83 22.27 -14.18
CA VAL A 890 6.78 21.84 -13.14
C VAL A 890 6.12 22.03 -11.78
N PHE A 891 6.00 20.94 -11.04
CA PHE A 891 5.45 20.91 -9.68
C PHE A 891 6.59 20.84 -8.66
N PHE A 892 6.60 21.76 -7.70
CA PHE A 892 7.61 21.83 -6.63
C PHE A 892 7.15 21.19 -5.33
#